data_AF-A0A960K490-F1
#
_entry.id   AF-A0A960K490-F1
#
_cell.length_a   1.000
_cell.length_b   1.000
_cell.length_c   1.000
_cell.angle_alpha   90.00
_cell.angle_beta   90.00
_cell.angle_gamma   90.00
#
_symmetry.space_group_name_H-M   'P 1'
#
loop_
_entity.id
_entity.type
_entity.pdbx_description
1 polymer ?
#
loop_
_entity_poly.entity_id
_entity_poly.type
_entity_poly.pdbx_seq_one_letter_code
_entity_poly.pdbx_strand_id
1 'polypeptide(L)'
;GLLHSANLHGNLPACLDGPFRVLGNGTYQFRARDNCPMVDETLAGPLIDLGSGGGTDCATPPGHATGTSAARRTAAYEIARLMETWRAQIPENAWLRDRRETVLATLITEFLTNSNSAFPGSDAPFGCGYFRNGVDSSNLVFCGSSTMDKANSAEIASVLAHEVGHVIDDNDFFPFYSSPSEGIADAYSALRHNESCVGRGLYAVQCGGYGDACTACTGVRDLDWADHTSGMPHDIAFIDTACSPGPFENGPCGGDAHCEGMVVGEAIWDLYRRDLQSPPFDLFPATALEVATRLMYRGGGAVGDWFQCTDGAGTGDGCNADSGYLNFLAIDDDNGDLTDGTPHMSAIFDAFDRHGIACSLPTVQNAGCAGTPTTRPVVVATPLHRAVRLSWSPIAGASSYEVYRAEGVAQCATGKIKIAETAGTEVLDEGLLNGREYSYVVIPKGPSSSCFGPNSACASATPQEGPHLEIASDSTVFAIETGDGDRFVDNCETTEVAFDVLNSGQGTLTNVRIVGLSSPTHPQVEALESLPKVIAPSLLPCASVAASLSFRPQGMEYNETLELVFEVTADEIFPEVLALTAATHEVESDFETKASHTFSFEADLEGWTLREGAFRHVTGAGGDGSGGFIEAVPFGRQRCDVLSSPLVQLSATSTLSMWNSYDITPPNDFDGFAFDTANLQVNRLEGFGSRPLQVDSGRPYFEPNDLAPGTDWICNHYTAGWAGLADTWASSTFSAAGLHAPDLAGESVRVQVVYGQNRKNQRPGFSFDEVTLTDVTLQLPDTQGNQLCPGPIFADGFESGDTSAWTQALP
;
A
#
# COMPACT_ATOMS: atom_id res chain seq x y z
N GLY A 1 4.24 -21.40 -5.16
CA GLY A 1 5.19 -20.32 -5.48
C GLY A 1 4.51 -18.96 -5.41
N LEU A 2 4.35 -18.43 -4.20
CA LEU A 2 3.84 -17.09 -3.90
C LEU A 2 4.83 -16.47 -2.91
N LEU A 3 5.71 -15.59 -3.39
CA LEU A 3 6.46 -14.69 -2.51
C LEU A 3 5.53 -13.51 -2.20
N HIS A 4 4.97 -13.52 -1.00
CA HIS A 4 4.24 -12.36 -0.48
C HIS A 4 5.28 -11.30 -0.09
N SER A 5 5.03 -10.01 -0.37
CA SER A 5 5.95 -8.97 0.10
C SER A 5 6.00 -9.01 1.63
N ALA A 6 7.13 -9.50 2.13
CA ALA A 6 7.61 -9.25 3.47
C ALA A 6 8.74 -8.24 3.33
N ASN A 7 8.94 -7.45 4.38
CA ASN A 7 10.13 -6.61 4.52
C ASN A 7 11.38 -7.50 4.30
N LEU A 8 12.10 -7.30 3.19
CA LEU A 8 13.21 -8.16 2.72
C LEU A 8 14.53 -7.89 3.48
N HIS A 9 14.49 -7.70 4.80
CA HIS A 9 15.65 -7.16 5.55
C HIS A 9 15.94 -7.85 6.88
N GLY A 10 16.74 -8.94 6.89
CA GLY A 10 17.48 -9.33 8.11
C GLY A 10 17.38 -10.65 8.88
N ASN A 11 18.37 -10.81 9.76
CA ASN A 11 18.59 -11.94 10.66
C ASN A 11 17.70 -11.91 11.91
N LEU A 12 17.33 -13.09 12.40
CA LEU A 12 16.79 -13.29 13.74
C LEU A 12 17.86 -13.01 14.81
N PRO A 13 17.49 -12.41 15.97
CA PRO A 13 18.22 -12.63 17.22
C PRO A 13 18.18 -14.13 17.57
N ALA A 14 19.24 -14.64 18.19
CA ALA A 14 19.44 -16.07 18.52
C ALA A 14 18.39 -16.72 19.46
N CYS A 15 17.25 -16.09 19.74
CA CYS A 15 16.30 -16.51 20.77
C CYS A 15 14.81 -16.48 20.39
N LEU A 16 14.46 -16.18 19.13
CA LEU A 16 13.09 -16.33 18.61
C LEU A 16 13.04 -17.34 17.46
N ASP A 17 13.41 -18.60 17.74
CA ASP A 17 13.25 -19.77 16.86
C ASP A 17 11.84 -20.42 17.03
N GLY A 18 10.79 -19.59 16.99
CA GLY A 18 9.38 -20.02 17.09
C GLY A 18 8.55 -19.56 15.89
N PRO A 19 7.48 -20.30 15.48
CA PRO A 19 6.64 -19.88 14.37
C PRO A 19 5.80 -18.66 14.76
N PHE A 20 6.06 -17.51 14.13
CA PHE A 20 5.24 -16.30 14.27
C PHE A 20 4.43 -16.04 13.00
N ARG A 21 3.28 -15.38 13.20
CA ARG A 21 2.29 -15.06 12.18
C ARG A 21 2.42 -13.58 11.82
N VAL A 22 2.78 -13.28 10.57
CA VAL A 22 2.78 -11.91 10.06
C VAL A 22 1.33 -11.45 9.90
N LEU A 23 0.89 -10.52 10.75
CA LEU A 23 -0.31 -9.73 10.54
C LEU A 23 0.08 -8.52 9.67
N GLY A 24 -0.71 -8.31 8.61
CA GLY A 24 -0.30 -7.59 7.43
C GLY A 24 -0.17 -6.08 7.59
N ASN A 25 0.83 -5.52 6.90
CA ASN A 25 0.69 -4.21 6.25
C ASN A 25 1.57 -4.03 4.99
N GLY A 26 2.12 -5.12 4.42
CA GLY A 26 2.77 -5.11 3.11
C GLY A 26 1.75 -5.40 2.01
N THR A 27 1.36 -4.37 1.25
CA THR A 27 0.24 -4.44 0.29
C THR A 27 0.58 -5.01 -1.08
N TYR A 28 1.74 -5.65 -1.29
CA TYR A 28 2.13 -6.13 -2.64
C TYR A 28 2.43 -7.61 -2.68
N GLN A 29 1.90 -8.28 -3.71
CA GLN A 29 2.32 -9.62 -4.06
C GLN A 29 3.29 -9.47 -5.25
N PHE A 30 4.45 -10.12 -5.20
CA PHE A 30 5.35 -10.17 -6.35
C PHE A 30 5.52 -11.61 -6.74
N ARG A 31 5.07 -11.95 -7.96
CA ARG A 31 5.24 -13.31 -8.49
C ARG A 31 6.29 -13.29 -9.59
N ALA A 32 7.53 -13.51 -9.19
CA ALA A 32 8.60 -13.91 -10.10
C ALA A 32 8.47 -15.39 -10.48
N ARG A 33 8.51 -15.67 -11.78
CA ARG A 33 8.90 -16.98 -12.33
C ARG A 33 10.23 -16.80 -13.05
N ASP A 34 11.04 -17.85 -13.19
CA ASP A 34 12.19 -17.91 -14.08
C ASP A 34 12.42 -19.38 -14.45
N ASN A 35 13.38 -19.68 -15.33
CA ASN A 35 13.68 -21.06 -15.75
C ASN A 35 14.74 -21.76 -14.89
N CYS A 36 15.15 -21.16 -13.78
CA CYS A 36 16.00 -21.83 -12.81
C CYS A 36 15.19 -22.94 -12.10
N PRO A 37 15.83 -24.05 -11.68
CA PRO A 37 15.13 -25.15 -11.04
C PRO A 37 14.28 -24.67 -9.86
N MET A 38 12.97 -24.91 -9.94
CA MET A 38 12.03 -24.56 -8.89
C MET A 38 12.27 -25.47 -7.68
N VAL A 39 12.76 -24.88 -6.60
CA VAL A 39 12.79 -25.50 -5.27
C VAL A 39 12.09 -24.52 -4.33
N ASP A 40 11.05 -24.98 -3.64
CA ASP A 40 10.37 -24.16 -2.63
C ASP A 40 11.32 -23.96 -1.44
N GLU A 41 11.58 -22.71 -1.09
CA GLU A 41 12.26 -22.33 0.15
C GLU A 41 11.21 -21.78 1.10
N THR A 42 11.04 -22.43 2.25
CA THR A 42 10.19 -21.93 3.32
C THR A 42 11.11 -21.40 4.40
N LEU A 43 11.17 -20.08 4.54
CA LEU A 43 11.89 -19.39 5.60
C LEU A 43 10.89 -19.07 6.72
N ALA A 44 11.25 -19.36 7.97
CA ALA A 44 10.43 -19.07 9.14
C ALA A 44 10.89 -17.75 9.78
N GLY A 45 9.94 -16.88 10.12
CA GLY A 45 10.18 -15.58 10.77
C GLY A 45 9.39 -14.45 10.11
N PRO A 46 9.27 -13.27 10.74
CA PRO A 46 8.59 -12.10 10.17
C PRO A 46 9.35 -11.49 8.97
N LEU A 47 10.40 -12.18 8.50
CA LEU A 47 11.48 -11.58 7.78
C LEU A 47 12.22 -12.61 6.92
N ILE A 48 12.45 -12.27 5.64
CA ILE A 48 13.03 -13.14 4.62
C ILE A 48 14.40 -12.57 4.19
N ASP A 49 15.50 -13.13 4.70
CA ASP A 49 16.85 -12.88 4.21
C ASP A 49 17.22 -13.91 3.13
N LEU A 50 17.35 -13.46 1.88
CA LEU A 50 17.73 -14.30 0.74
C LEU A 50 19.26 -14.39 0.53
N GLY A 51 20.03 -13.79 1.44
CA GLY A 51 21.48 -13.74 1.40
C GLY A 51 22.04 -12.77 0.35
N SER A 52 23.33 -12.48 0.47
CA SER A 52 24.12 -11.77 -0.53
C SER A 52 25.10 -12.72 -1.21
N GLY A 53 25.20 -12.67 -2.54
CA GLY A 53 26.14 -13.50 -3.30
C GLY A 53 26.44 -12.90 -4.67
N GLY A 54 27.63 -13.19 -5.19
CA GLY A 54 28.00 -12.85 -6.57
C GLY A 54 27.52 -13.89 -7.58
N GLY A 55 27.67 -13.58 -8.87
CA GLY A 55 27.25 -14.43 -10.00
C GLY A 55 26.06 -13.85 -10.75
N THR A 56 25.69 -14.49 -11.86
CA THR A 56 24.57 -14.10 -12.74
C THR A 56 23.61 -15.29 -12.92
N ASP A 57 22.42 -15.00 -13.46
CA ASP A 57 21.40 -15.97 -13.82
C ASP A 57 20.98 -16.82 -12.60
N CYS A 58 21.12 -18.15 -12.69
CA CYS A 58 20.73 -19.08 -11.63
C CYS A 58 21.71 -19.13 -10.45
N ALA A 59 22.63 -18.18 -10.32
CA ALA A 59 23.53 -18.08 -9.17
C ALA A 59 22.74 -17.79 -7.87
N THR A 60 22.97 -18.61 -6.84
CA THR A 60 22.40 -18.44 -5.50
C THR A 60 23.48 -18.30 -4.44
N PRO A 61 23.21 -17.56 -3.34
CA PRO A 61 24.14 -17.49 -2.22
C PRO A 61 24.26 -18.86 -1.53
N PRO A 62 25.39 -19.15 -0.87
CA PRO A 62 25.57 -20.42 -0.17
C PRO A 62 24.46 -20.66 0.86
N GLY A 63 23.80 -21.81 0.80
CA GLY A 63 22.74 -22.19 1.76
C GLY A 63 21.31 -21.89 1.32
N HIS A 64 21.10 -21.16 0.22
CA HIS A 64 19.78 -20.81 -0.31
C HIS A 64 19.36 -21.68 -1.51
N ALA A 65 18.05 -21.85 -1.70
CA ALA A 65 17.49 -22.69 -2.74
C ALA A 65 17.61 -22.04 -4.12
N THR A 66 17.65 -22.86 -5.19
CA THR A 66 17.70 -22.40 -6.59
C THR A 66 16.50 -21.52 -7.02
N GLY A 67 15.44 -21.49 -6.22
CA GLY A 67 14.31 -20.56 -6.38
C GLY A 67 14.63 -19.08 -6.09
N THR A 68 15.81 -18.78 -5.56
CA THR A 68 16.28 -17.42 -5.19
C THR A 68 17.38 -16.92 -6.13
N SER A 69 17.24 -17.08 -7.44
CA SER A 69 18.25 -16.69 -8.45
C SER A 69 18.65 -15.20 -8.40
N ALA A 70 19.81 -14.84 -8.96
CA ALA A 70 20.31 -13.46 -8.98
C ALA A 70 19.30 -12.51 -9.66
N ALA A 71 18.81 -12.89 -10.85
CA ALA A 71 17.77 -12.18 -11.56
C ALA A 71 16.48 -11.98 -10.74
N ARG A 72 16.00 -13.02 -10.03
CA ARG A 72 14.79 -12.88 -9.19
C ARG A 72 15.00 -11.92 -8.03
N ARG A 73 16.16 -11.97 -7.37
CA ARG A 73 16.48 -11.07 -6.24
C ARG A 73 16.56 -9.62 -6.71
N THR A 74 17.26 -9.36 -7.81
CA THR A 74 17.36 -8.01 -8.39
C THR A 74 16.00 -7.49 -8.82
N ALA A 75 15.24 -8.25 -9.62
CA ALA A 75 13.93 -7.81 -10.08
C ALA A 75 12.95 -7.57 -8.92
N ALA A 76 12.90 -8.46 -7.93
CA ALA A 76 12.05 -8.28 -6.75
C ALA A 76 12.38 -7.00 -5.98
N TYR A 77 13.68 -6.76 -5.76
CA TYR A 77 14.14 -5.57 -5.06
C TYR A 77 13.83 -4.29 -5.86
N GLU A 78 14.24 -4.24 -7.12
CA GLU A 78 14.13 -3.04 -7.95
C GLU A 78 12.67 -2.66 -8.22
N ILE A 79 11.81 -3.63 -8.56
CA ILE A 79 10.39 -3.37 -8.82
C ILE A 79 9.67 -2.92 -7.54
N ALA A 80 9.96 -3.54 -6.40
CA ALA A 80 9.37 -3.11 -5.13
C ALA A 80 9.75 -1.65 -4.80
N ARG A 81 11.04 -1.30 -4.94
CA ARG A 81 11.53 0.06 -4.68
C ARG A 81 11.00 1.09 -5.67
N LEU A 82 10.81 0.74 -6.94
CA LEU A 82 10.12 1.58 -7.91
C LEU A 82 8.71 1.90 -7.41
N MET A 83 7.91 0.87 -7.11
CA MET A 83 6.52 1.03 -6.70
C MET A 83 6.37 1.87 -5.42
N GLU A 84 7.28 1.71 -4.45
CA GLU A 84 7.31 2.55 -3.25
C GLU A 84 7.65 4.01 -3.57
N THR A 85 8.62 4.25 -4.47
CA THR A 85 8.99 5.61 -4.92
C THR A 85 7.79 6.30 -5.57
N TRP A 86 7.09 5.58 -6.44
CA TRP A 86 5.90 6.07 -7.13
C TRP A 86 4.78 6.47 -6.17
N ARG A 87 4.48 5.64 -5.17
CA ARG A 87 3.48 5.97 -4.14
C ARG A 87 3.84 7.21 -3.34
N ALA A 88 5.12 7.39 -3.05
CA ALA A 88 5.58 8.58 -2.38
C ALA A 88 5.38 9.84 -3.23
N GLN A 89 5.59 9.75 -4.54
CA GLN A 89 5.50 10.90 -5.44
C GLN A 89 4.05 11.24 -5.83
N ILE A 90 3.20 10.23 -6.08
CA ILE A 90 1.80 10.38 -6.53
C ILE A 90 0.83 9.57 -5.63
N PRO A 91 0.72 9.89 -4.32
CA PRO A 91 -0.07 9.11 -3.36
C PRO A 91 -1.58 9.10 -3.64
N GLU A 92 -2.08 10.05 -4.42
CA GLU A 92 -3.49 10.18 -4.82
C GLU A 92 -3.89 9.18 -5.92
N ASN A 93 -2.93 8.59 -6.63
CA ASN A 93 -3.21 7.71 -7.78
C ASN A 93 -4.02 6.47 -7.34
N ALA A 94 -5.20 6.32 -7.96
CA ALA A 94 -6.14 5.27 -7.58
C ALA A 94 -5.57 3.86 -7.83
N TRP A 95 -4.85 3.63 -8.93
CA TRP A 95 -4.23 2.34 -9.22
C TRP A 95 -3.18 1.96 -8.17
N LEU A 96 -2.34 2.91 -7.74
CA LEU A 96 -1.35 2.69 -6.69
C LEU A 96 -1.95 2.47 -5.30
N ARG A 97 -3.17 3.00 -5.05
CA ARG A 97 -3.93 2.88 -3.79
C ARG A 97 -4.83 1.64 -3.71
N ASP A 98 -5.47 1.27 -4.81
CA ASP A 98 -6.56 0.27 -4.89
C ASP A 98 -6.04 -1.18 -4.80
N ARG A 99 -4.75 -1.41 -5.09
CA ARG A 99 -4.26 -2.77 -5.34
C ARG A 99 -3.62 -3.44 -4.11
N ARG A 100 -4.32 -4.47 -3.61
CA ARG A 100 -3.75 -5.71 -3.03
C ARG A 100 -3.18 -6.66 -4.11
N GLU A 101 -3.13 -6.23 -5.38
CA GLU A 101 -2.80 -7.08 -6.52
C GLU A 101 -1.33 -7.09 -6.89
N THR A 102 -0.98 -8.17 -7.59
CA THR A 102 0.38 -8.60 -7.88
C THR A 102 0.92 -7.88 -9.12
N VAL A 103 2.06 -7.17 -9.04
CA VAL A 103 2.85 -6.94 -10.26
C VAL A 103 3.46 -8.30 -10.62
N LEU A 104 2.89 -8.97 -11.61
CA LEU A 104 3.36 -10.27 -12.09
C LEU A 104 4.54 -10.04 -13.05
N ALA A 105 5.75 -9.86 -12.53
CA ALA A 105 6.92 -10.02 -13.38
C ALA A 105 7.10 -11.51 -13.72
N THR A 106 6.57 -11.95 -14.85
CA THR A 106 6.90 -13.27 -15.38
C THR A 106 8.30 -13.19 -15.98
N LEU A 107 9.34 -13.38 -15.16
CA LEU A 107 10.70 -13.45 -15.70
C LEU A 107 10.81 -14.75 -16.52
N ILE A 108 11.20 -14.63 -17.78
CA ILE A 108 11.46 -15.78 -18.64
C ILE A 108 12.95 -15.74 -18.96
N THR A 109 13.76 -16.28 -18.07
CA THR A 109 15.19 -16.49 -18.33
C THR A 109 15.37 -17.69 -19.26
N GLU A 110 14.93 -17.61 -20.51
CA GLU A 110 15.23 -18.68 -21.47
C GLU A 110 16.69 -18.62 -21.91
N PHE A 111 17.48 -19.60 -21.48
CA PHE A 111 18.66 -20.06 -22.21
C PHE A 111 18.19 -20.62 -23.57
N LEU A 112 17.80 -19.76 -24.52
CA LEU A 112 17.53 -20.19 -25.89
C LEU A 112 18.86 -20.55 -26.56
N THR A 113 19.20 -21.84 -26.49
CA THR A 113 20.25 -22.43 -27.33
C THR A 113 19.75 -22.73 -28.75
N ASN A 114 18.50 -22.41 -29.06
CA ASN A 114 17.84 -22.79 -30.29
C ASN A 114 16.77 -21.75 -30.69
N SER A 115 17.06 -21.04 -31.77
CA SER A 115 16.07 -20.38 -32.62
C SER A 115 14.98 -21.40 -33.02
N ASN A 116 13.79 -21.39 -32.38
CA ASN A 116 12.48 -21.76 -32.96
C ASN A 116 11.34 -22.13 -31.98
N SER A 117 11.46 -22.05 -30.65
CA SER A 117 10.27 -22.26 -29.79
C SER A 117 9.51 -20.95 -29.61
N ALA A 118 8.67 -20.62 -30.59
CA ALA A 118 7.60 -19.66 -30.43
C ALA A 118 6.70 -20.09 -29.24
N PHE A 119 6.46 -19.17 -28.31
CA PHE A 119 5.21 -19.20 -27.54
C PHE A 119 4.06 -19.29 -28.55
N PRO A 120 3.09 -20.20 -28.39
CA PRO A 120 2.06 -20.43 -29.39
C PRO A 120 1.21 -19.16 -29.53
N GLY A 121 1.46 -18.38 -30.58
CA GLY A 121 0.76 -17.12 -30.88
C GLY A 121 1.62 -15.93 -31.33
N SER A 122 2.96 -16.02 -31.37
CA SER A 122 3.80 -14.87 -31.75
C SER A 122 4.75 -15.17 -32.93
N ASP A 123 4.45 -14.58 -34.09
CA ASP A 123 5.35 -14.49 -35.25
C ASP A 123 6.28 -13.27 -35.14
N ALA A 124 6.96 -13.07 -34.00
CA ALA A 124 7.91 -11.96 -33.80
C ALA A 124 9.35 -12.49 -33.60
N PRO A 125 10.34 -12.12 -34.45
CA PRO A 125 11.73 -12.60 -34.37
C PRO A 125 12.66 -11.80 -33.41
N PHE A 126 12.13 -10.96 -32.52
CA PHE A 126 12.89 -10.16 -31.55
C PHE A 126 12.12 -10.22 -30.21
N GLY A 127 12.64 -10.54 -29.03
CA GLY A 127 14.01 -10.51 -28.52
C GLY A 127 14.10 -9.52 -27.37
N CYS A 128 13.58 -9.87 -26.18
CA CYS A 128 13.54 -9.09 -24.92
C CYS A 128 12.64 -7.83 -24.96
N GLY A 129 11.51 -7.82 -24.25
CA GLY A 129 10.62 -6.65 -24.12
C GLY A 129 9.23 -7.02 -23.58
N TYR A 130 8.57 -6.06 -22.92
CA TYR A 130 7.21 -6.14 -22.38
C TYR A 130 6.18 -6.73 -23.36
N PHE A 131 5.35 -7.67 -22.89
CA PHE A 131 4.25 -8.25 -23.67
C PHE A 131 2.90 -7.89 -23.07
N ARG A 132 2.09 -7.14 -23.83
CA ARG A 132 0.66 -6.99 -23.61
C ARG A 132 -0.05 -8.30 -24.00
N ASN A 133 -0.33 -9.18 -23.04
CA ASN A 133 -1.39 -10.15 -23.25
C ASN A 133 -2.70 -9.41 -22.97
N GLY A 134 -3.61 -9.33 -23.95
CA GLY A 134 -4.81 -8.47 -23.97
C GLY A 134 -5.88 -8.73 -22.90
N VAL A 135 -5.47 -9.20 -21.73
CA VAL A 135 -6.28 -9.52 -20.56
C VAL A 135 -5.74 -8.86 -19.28
N ASP A 136 -4.44 -8.53 -19.17
CA ASP A 136 -3.84 -7.83 -18.01
C ASP A 136 -2.57 -7.03 -18.38
N SER A 137 -2.52 -5.72 -18.05
CA SER A 137 -1.38 -4.81 -18.30
C SER A 137 -0.22 -4.93 -17.29
N SER A 138 -0.15 -6.03 -16.52
CA SER A 138 0.77 -6.16 -15.37
C SER A 138 1.86 -7.23 -15.53
N ASN A 139 2.01 -7.81 -16.74
CA ASN A 139 2.99 -8.86 -17.01
C ASN A 139 4.27 -8.30 -17.67
N LEU A 140 5.37 -8.25 -16.90
CA LEU A 140 6.70 -7.88 -17.43
C LEU A 140 7.48 -9.14 -17.81
N VAL A 141 8.11 -9.14 -19.00
CA VAL A 141 8.94 -10.25 -19.49
C VAL A 141 10.35 -9.76 -19.75
N PHE A 142 11.31 -10.34 -19.02
CA PHE A 142 12.74 -10.06 -19.15
C PHE A 142 13.46 -11.29 -19.70
N CYS A 143 14.57 -11.09 -20.40
CA CYS A 143 15.31 -12.16 -21.07
C CYS A 143 16.83 -12.02 -20.86
N GLY A 144 17.53 -13.14 -20.98
CA GLY A 144 19.00 -13.20 -21.08
C GLY A 144 19.40 -14.22 -22.13
N SER A 145 20.54 -14.04 -22.80
CA SER A 145 21.01 -14.96 -23.83
C SER A 145 22.47 -15.35 -23.63
N SER A 146 22.78 -16.63 -23.89
CA SER A 146 24.16 -17.11 -24.05
C SER A 146 24.64 -17.07 -25.51
N THR A 147 23.76 -16.71 -26.45
CA THR A 147 23.98 -16.74 -27.90
C THR A 147 23.89 -15.35 -28.56
N MET A 148 23.36 -14.35 -27.86
CA MET A 148 23.41 -12.94 -28.25
C MET A 148 24.43 -12.22 -27.35
N ASP A 149 25.14 -11.23 -27.89
CA ASP A 149 26.09 -10.36 -27.13
C ASP A 149 25.38 -9.43 -26.13
N LYS A 150 24.36 -9.93 -25.41
CA LYS A 150 23.53 -9.20 -24.46
C LYS A 150 23.58 -9.82 -23.06
N ALA A 151 23.69 -8.98 -22.03
CA ALA A 151 23.52 -9.40 -20.64
C ALA A 151 22.05 -9.71 -20.31
N ASN A 152 21.80 -10.36 -19.17
CA ASN A 152 20.46 -10.65 -18.68
C ASN A 152 19.76 -9.37 -18.24
N SER A 153 18.68 -8.96 -18.94
CA SER A 153 18.00 -7.70 -18.68
C SER A 153 17.28 -7.64 -17.33
N ALA A 154 16.96 -8.80 -16.74
CA ALA A 154 16.39 -8.89 -15.40
C ALA A 154 17.39 -8.56 -14.27
N GLU A 155 18.68 -8.44 -14.61
CA GLU A 155 19.74 -8.07 -13.67
C GLU A 155 20.20 -6.61 -13.84
N ILE A 156 19.59 -5.87 -14.77
CA ILE A 156 19.95 -4.49 -15.08
C ILE A 156 18.84 -3.56 -14.55
N ALA A 157 19.12 -2.91 -13.43
CA ALA A 157 18.16 -2.06 -12.72
C ALA A 157 17.54 -0.95 -13.58
N SER A 158 18.33 -0.34 -14.48
CA SER A 158 17.82 0.68 -15.40
C SER A 158 16.85 0.12 -16.46
N VAL A 159 17.01 -1.13 -16.90
CA VAL A 159 16.04 -1.77 -17.81
C VAL A 159 14.76 -2.10 -17.04
N LEU A 160 14.89 -2.65 -15.83
CA LEU A 160 13.74 -2.89 -14.94
C LEU A 160 12.91 -1.61 -14.70
N ALA A 161 13.58 -0.49 -14.45
CA ALA A 161 12.91 0.80 -14.26
C ALA A 161 12.25 1.35 -15.52
N HIS A 162 12.87 1.17 -16.68
CA HIS A 162 12.29 1.54 -17.97
C HIS A 162 10.98 0.76 -18.22
N GLU A 163 11.01 -0.57 -18.13
CA GLU A 163 9.81 -1.39 -18.38
C GLU A 163 8.69 -1.12 -17.36
N VAL A 164 9.05 -0.87 -16.09
CA VAL A 164 8.09 -0.44 -15.08
C VAL A 164 7.56 0.97 -15.37
N GLY A 165 8.35 1.84 -15.98
CA GLY A 165 7.95 3.16 -16.43
C GLY A 165 6.73 3.11 -17.35
N HIS A 166 6.72 2.19 -18.33
CA HIS A 166 5.55 1.94 -19.18
C HIS A 166 4.32 1.47 -18.40
N VAL A 167 4.50 0.63 -17.38
CA VAL A 167 3.37 0.19 -16.52
C VAL A 167 2.77 1.37 -15.78
N ILE A 168 3.59 2.30 -15.31
CA ILE A 168 3.09 3.49 -14.62
C ILE A 168 2.41 4.45 -15.60
N ASP A 169 3.00 4.70 -16.77
CA ASP A 169 2.43 5.54 -17.84
C ASP A 169 1.03 5.04 -18.26
N ASP A 170 0.82 3.72 -18.39
CA ASP A 170 -0.50 3.14 -18.70
C ASP A 170 -1.53 3.26 -17.54
N ASN A 171 -1.09 3.60 -16.33
CA ASN A 171 -1.90 3.55 -15.10
C ASN A 171 -1.82 4.84 -14.26
N ASP A 172 -1.36 5.94 -14.86
CA ASP A 172 -1.25 7.23 -14.20
C ASP A 172 -2.57 8.02 -14.25
N PHE A 173 -2.54 9.32 -14.54
CA PHE A 173 -3.75 10.15 -14.61
C PHE A 173 -4.63 9.78 -15.82
N PHE A 174 -4.03 9.30 -16.91
CA PHE A 174 -4.75 8.87 -18.11
C PHE A 174 -4.49 7.39 -18.43
N PRO A 175 -5.51 6.59 -18.80
CA PRO A 175 -5.33 5.16 -19.06
C PRO A 175 -4.84 4.90 -20.50
N PHE A 176 -3.82 5.61 -20.96
CA PHE A 176 -3.16 5.43 -22.26
C PHE A 176 -1.71 5.89 -22.19
N TYR A 177 -0.84 5.33 -23.03
CA TYR A 177 0.57 5.69 -23.08
C TYR A 177 0.78 7.12 -23.58
N SER A 178 1.68 7.86 -22.93
CA SER A 178 2.16 9.13 -23.49
C SER A 178 2.93 8.88 -24.79
N SER A 179 3.02 9.89 -25.66
CA SER A 179 3.62 9.77 -26.98
C SER A 179 4.76 10.77 -27.15
N PRO A 180 6.01 10.33 -27.41
CA PRO A 180 6.45 8.93 -27.47
C PRO A 180 6.59 8.31 -26.07
N SER A 181 6.10 7.08 -25.91
CA SER A 181 6.02 6.34 -24.63
C SER A 181 7.40 5.94 -24.06
N GLU A 182 8.40 5.84 -24.93
CA GLU A 182 9.76 5.47 -24.58
C GLU A 182 10.50 6.56 -23.79
N GLY A 183 10.19 7.82 -24.06
CA GLY A 183 10.87 8.96 -23.44
C GLY A 183 10.59 9.08 -21.94
N ILE A 184 9.34 8.86 -21.54
CA ILE A 184 8.92 8.85 -20.14
C ILE A 184 9.56 7.69 -19.36
N ALA A 185 9.63 6.49 -19.96
CA ALA A 185 10.26 5.31 -19.37
C ALA A 185 11.77 5.51 -19.14
N ASP A 186 12.46 6.10 -20.12
CA ASP A 186 13.87 6.46 -20.01
C ASP A 186 14.13 7.51 -18.94
N ALA A 187 13.30 8.55 -18.87
CA ALA A 187 13.40 9.59 -17.86
C ALA A 187 13.26 9.02 -16.43
N TYR A 188 12.30 8.13 -16.20
CA TYR A 188 12.16 7.45 -14.90
C TYR A 188 13.39 6.61 -14.56
N SER A 189 13.92 5.90 -15.54
CA SER A 189 15.12 5.10 -15.38
C SER A 189 16.34 5.96 -15.02
N ALA A 190 16.57 7.04 -15.78
CA ALA A 190 17.75 7.88 -15.63
C ALA A 190 17.74 8.66 -14.31
N LEU A 191 16.60 9.25 -13.93
CA LEU A 191 16.48 9.98 -12.66
C LEU A 191 16.62 9.05 -11.46
N ARG A 192 16.04 7.84 -11.51
CA ARG A 192 16.15 6.87 -10.42
C ARG A 192 17.59 6.39 -10.20
N HIS A 193 18.32 6.12 -11.27
CA HIS A 193 19.69 5.62 -11.16
C HIS A 193 20.73 6.73 -11.12
N ASN A 194 20.32 7.97 -11.40
CA ASN A 194 21.21 9.11 -11.59
C ASN A 194 22.29 8.81 -12.66
N GLU A 195 21.87 8.18 -13.74
CA GLU A 195 22.71 7.76 -14.86
C GLU A 195 22.01 8.07 -16.18
N SER A 196 22.73 8.69 -17.12
CA SER A 196 22.20 8.99 -18.46
C SER A 196 22.15 7.77 -19.38
N CYS A 197 23.04 6.79 -19.16
CA CYS A 197 23.13 5.58 -19.95
C CYS A 197 22.05 4.57 -19.56
N VAL A 198 20.96 4.50 -20.32
CA VAL A 198 19.87 3.56 -20.10
C VAL A 198 20.31 2.16 -20.49
N GLY A 199 20.37 1.26 -19.52
CA GLY A 199 20.71 -0.14 -19.75
C GLY A 199 22.20 -0.43 -19.75
N ARG A 200 23.03 0.37 -19.08
CA ARG A 200 24.49 0.17 -19.04
C ARG A 200 24.88 -1.29 -18.80
N GLY A 201 25.76 -1.82 -19.64
CA GLY A 201 26.21 -3.21 -19.58
C GLY A 201 25.27 -4.22 -20.22
N LEU A 202 24.15 -3.78 -20.80
CA LEU A 202 23.27 -4.64 -21.58
C LEU A 202 23.97 -5.18 -22.83
N TYR A 203 24.83 -4.38 -23.47
CA TYR A 203 25.58 -4.75 -24.66
C TYR A 203 27.10 -4.77 -24.40
N ALA A 204 27.85 -5.51 -25.22
CA ALA A 204 29.31 -5.47 -25.21
C ALA A 204 29.91 -4.29 -26.01
N VAL A 205 29.06 -3.56 -26.74
CA VAL A 205 29.43 -2.43 -27.61
C VAL A 205 28.68 -1.17 -27.21
N GLN A 206 29.17 -0.02 -27.66
CA GLN A 206 28.51 1.26 -27.45
C GLN A 206 27.21 1.36 -28.25
N CYS A 207 26.22 2.09 -27.71
CA CYS A 207 24.98 2.35 -28.45
C CYS A 207 25.22 3.16 -29.72
N GLY A 208 24.41 2.88 -30.76
CA GLY A 208 24.54 3.52 -32.06
C GLY A 208 23.83 4.87 -32.21
N GLY A 209 23.00 5.25 -31.22
CA GLY A 209 22.23 6.51 -31.14
C GLY A 209 21.63 6.99 -32.46
N TYR A 210 21.03 6.06 -33.22
CA TYR A 210 20.34 6.35 -34.48
C TYR A 210 21.17 7.12 -35.52
N GLY A 211 22.49 6.92 -35.52
CA GLY A 211 23.42 7.62 -36.43
C GLY A 211 24.34 8.61 -35.72
N ASP A 212 24.07 8.93 -34.46
CA ASP A 212 24.98 9.61 -33.56
C ASP A 212 25.43 8.64 -32.45
N ALA A 213 26.65 8.12 -32.53
CA ALA A 213 27.06 7.03 -31.66
C ALA A 213 27.38 7.51 -30.24
N CYS A 214 27.06 6.68 -29.25
CA CYS A 214 27.42 6.93 -27.85
C CYS A 214 28.92 6.81 -27.63
N THR A 215 29.50 7.68 -26.81
CA THR A 215 30.94 7.72 -26.51
C THR A 215 31.37 6.72 -25.44
N ALA A 216 30.45 6.28 -24.57
CA ALA A 216 30.74 5.39 -23.45
C ALA A 216 29.60 4.42 -23.07
N CYS A 217 28.35 4.76 -23.36
CA CYS A 217 27.21 3.94 -22.95
C CYS A 217 27.15 2.61 -23.70
N THR A 218 27.19 1.51 -22.96
CA THR A 218 27.02 0.14 -23.44
C THR A 218 25.58 -0.37 -23.23
N GLY A 219 24.64 0.57 -23.11
CA GLY A 219 23.22 0.31 -22.97
C GLY A 219 22.46 0.49 -24.28
N VAL A 220 21.16 0.72 -24.18
CA VAL A 220 20.29 0.96 -25.34
C VAL A 220 20.56 2.34 -25.93
N ARG A 221 20.64 3.37 -25.08
CA ARG A 221 20.87 4.77 -25.45
C ARG A 221 21.43 5.58 -24.28
N ASP A 222 21.97 6.76 -24.57
CA ASP A 222 22.47 7.72 -23.57
C ASP A 222 21.65 9.01 -23.66
N LEU A 223 21.10 9.46 -22.54
CA LEU A 223 20.29 10.68 -22.43
C LEU A 223 21.12 11.94 -22.22
N ASP A 224 22.45 11.82 -22.18
CA ASP A 224 23.33 12.97 -22.19
C ASP A 224 23.87 13.20 -23.59
N TRP A 225 23.34 14.19 -24.31
CA TRP A 225 23.78 14.51 -25.67
C TRP A 225 25.28 14.82 -25.77
N ALA A 226 25.92 15.25 -24.67
CA ALA A 226 27.36 15.49 -24.66
C ALA A 226 28.18 14.19 -24.67
N ASP A 227 27.56 13.07 -24.31
CA ASP A 227 28.14 11.73 -24.37
C ASP A 227 27.88 11.04 -25.72
N HIS A 228 27.51 11.78 -26.77
CA HIS A 228 27.43 11.32 -28.16
C HIS A 228 28.53 11.90 -29.05
N THR A 229 28.77 11.27 -30.21
CA THR A 229 29.84 11.67 -31.13
C THR A 229 29.66 13.07 -31.71
N SER A 230 28.42 13.53 -31.90
CA SER A 230 28.14 14.89 -32.35
C SER A 230 28.45 15.93 -31.27
N GLY A 231 28.25 15.56 -30.00
CA GLY A 231 28.27 16.50 -28.88
C GLY A 231 27.23 17.61 -29.02
N MET A 232 26.09 17.33 -29.65
CA MET A 232 24.99 18.27 -29.91
C MET A 232 23.67 17.68 -29.42
N PRO A 233 22.73 18.51 -28.91
CA PRO A 233 21.42 18.04 -28.48
C PRO A 233 20.63 17.46 -29.66
N HIS A 234 19.89 16.39 -29.39
CA HIS A 234 18.92 15.84 -30.34
C HIS A 234 17.62 16.63 -30.25
N ASP A 235 17.16 17.22 -31.35
CA ASP A 235 15.96 18.05 -31.42
C ASP A 235 14.95 17.52 -32.46
N ILE A 236 13.90 18.28 -32.72
CA ILE A 236 12.90 17.91 -33.75
C ILE A 236 13.52 17.79 -35.15
N ALA A 237 14.56 18.55 -35.47
CA ALA A 237 15.26 18.42 -36.76
C ALA A 237 16.09 17.13 -36.83
N PHE A 238 16.63 16.66 -35.70
CA PHE A 238 17.20 15.32 -35.61
C PHE A 238 16.15 14.25 -35.89
N ILE A 239 14.94 14.34 -35.31
CA ILE A 239 13.86 13.37 -35.56
C ILE A 239 13.60 13.22 -37.06
N ASP A 240 13.42 14.33 -37.77
CA ASP A 240 13.15 14.35 -39.22
C ASP A 240 14.25 13.70 -40.07
N THR A 241 15.50 13.72 -39.60
CA THR A 241 16.66 13.25 -40.37
C THR A 241 17.11 11.84 -39.99
N ALA A 242 16.91 11.43 -38.73
CA ALA A 242 17.42 10.18 -38.17
C ALA A 242 16.32 9.16 -37.87
N CYS A 243 15.13 9.60 -37.47
CA CYS A 243 14.06 8.71 -37.02
C CYS A 243 13.16 8.28 -38.19
N SER A 244 13.40 7.06 -38.69
CA SER A 244 12.46 6.41 -39.62
C SER A 244 11.24 5.87 -38.86
N PRO A 245 10.06 5.75 -39.49
CA PRO A 245 8.89 5.14 -38.87
C PRO A 245 9.19 3.74 -38.31
N GLY A 246 8.72 3.50 -37.10
CA GLY A 246 8.90 2.26 -36.35
C GLY A 246 7.92 1.15 -36.75
N PRO A 247 8.22 -0.12 -36.44
CA PRO A 247 7.34 -1.25 -36.72
C PRO A 247 6.25 -1.46 -35.66
N PHE A 248 6.33 -0.82 -34.49
CA PHE A 248 5.43 -1.05 -33.35
C PHE A 248 4.63 0.20 -32.98
N GLU A 249 5.33 1.27 -32.62
CA GLU A 249 4.76 2.55 -32.20
C GLU A 249 5.58 3.69 -32.83
N ASN A 250 4.88 4.75 -33.23
CA ASN A 250 5.48 5.98 -33.73
C ASN A 250 5.16 7.11 -32.75
N GLY A 251 6.10 8.03 -32.60
CA GLY A 251 5.88 9.24 -31.81
C GLY A 251 5.09 10.33 -32.57
N PRO A 252 4.92 11.51 -31.96
CA PRO A 252 4.15 12.62 -32.52
C PRO A 252 4.66 13.13 -33.88
N CYS A 253 5.95 12.96 -34.20
CA CYS A 253 6.51 13.31 -35.51
C CYS A 253 6.42 12.18 -36.55
N GLY A 254 5.91 11.00 -36.19
CA GLY A 254 5.73 9.86 -37.10
C GLY A 254 6.96 8.95 -37.30
N GLY A 255 8.09 9.24 -36.64
CA GLY A 255 9.25 8.39 -36.50
C GLY A 255 9.07 7.32 -35.40
N ASP A 256 9.99 6.35 -35.35
CA ASP A 256 10.00 5.29 -34.33
C ASP A 256 10.01 5.87 -32.91
N ALA A 257 9.12 5.38 -32.04
CA ALA A 257 8.96 5.90 -30.68
C ALA A 257 10.24 5.82 -29.83
N HIS A 258 11.11 4.81 -30.03
CA HIS A 258 12.38 4.69 -29.32
C HIS A 258 13.39 5.76 -29.76
N CYS A 259 13.32 6.18 -31.02
CA CYS A 259 14.16 7.25 -31.57
C CYS A 259 13.65 8.62 -31.11
N GLU A 260 12.35 8.87 -31.23
CA GLU A 260 11.74 10.14 -30.78
C GLU A 260 11.82 10.31 -29.26
N GLY A 261 11.68 9.23 -28.49
CA GLY A 261 11.77 9.25 -27.03
C GLY A 261 13.10 9.78 -26.49
N MET A 262 14.16 9.73 -27.30
CA MET A 262 15.47 10.30 -26.94
C MET A 262 15.39 11.81 -26.68
N VAL A 263 14.61 12.55 -27.48
CA VAL A 263 14.41 13.99 -27.32
C VAL A 263 13.80 14.32 -25.95
N VAL A 264 12.80 13.55 -25.53
CA VAL A 264 12.17 13.69 -24.20
C VAL A 264 13.18 13.36 -23.10
N GLY A 265 13.85 12.21 -23.20
CA GLY A 265 14.81 11.76 -22.20
C GLY A 265 15.97 12.75 -22.00
N GLU A 266 16.50 13.30 -23.08
CA GLU A 266 17.54 14.33 -23.03
C GLU A 266 17.04 15.63 -22.38
N ALA A 267 15.84 16.11 -22.73
CA ALA A 267 15.27 17.32 -22.13
C ALA A 267 15.14 17.19 -20.60
N ILE A 268 14.69 16.03 -20.12
CA ILE A 268 14.57 15.79 -18.66
C ILE A 268 15.94 15.65 -17.99
N TRP A 269 16.89 14.97 -18.66
CA TRP A 269 18.25 14.85 -18.13
C TRP A 269 18.96 16.20 -18.06
N ASP A 270 18.75 17.05 -19.05
CA ASP A 270 19.28 18.40 -19.13
C ASP A 270 18.69 19.33 -18.06
N LEU A 271 17.38 19.27 -17.84
CA LEU A 271 16.73 19.98 -16.74
C LEU A 271 17.44 19.68 -15.42
N TYR A 272 17.72 18.40 -15.15
CA TYR A 272 18.43 17.96 -13.95
C TYR A 272 19.91 18.37 -13.93
N ARG A 273 20.68 17.99 -14.95
CA ARG A 273 22.16 18.02 -14.92
C ARG A 273 22.76 19.34 -15.38
N ARG A 274 21.99 20.19 -16.05
CA ARG A 274 22.46 21.46 -16.62
C ARG A 274 21.67 22.63 -16.06
N ASP A 275 20.37 22.67 -16.31
CA ASP A 275 19.61 23.92 -16.22
C ASP A 275 19.26 24.29 -14.76
N LEU A 276 18.86 23.33 -13.93
CA LEU A 276 18.62 23.56 -12.49
C LEU A 276 19.91 23.85 -11.69
N GLN A 277 21.07 23.42 -12.19
CA GLN A 277 22.37 23.60 -11.51
C GLN A 277 23.09 24.87 -11.96
N SER A 278 22.55 25.58 -12.94
CA SER A 278 23.13 26.81 -13.49
C SER A 278 22.44 28.05 -12.91
N PRO A 279 23.04 29.25 -13.05
CA PRO A 279 22.37 30.49 -12.70
C PRO A 279 21.04 30.63 -13.46
N PRO A 280 19.97 31.13 -12.82
CA PRO A 280 19.95 31.79 -11.50
C PRO A 280 19.72 30.86 -10.30
N PHE A 281 19.62 29.55 -10.51
CA PHE A 281 19.19 28.60 -9.48
C PHE A 281 20.35 28.03 -8.66
N ASP A 282 21.46 27.70 -9.32
CA ASP A 282 22.69 27.18 -8.70
C ASP A 282 22.40 26.03 -7.70
N LEU A 283 21.43 25.16 -7.99
CA LEU A 283 21.02 24.11 -7.07
C LEU A 283 22.14 23.08 -6.91
N PHE A 284 22.30 22.57 -5.68
CA PHE A 284 23.15 21.41 -5.45
C PHE A 284 22.63 20.22 -6.28
N PRO A 285 23.51 19.35 -6.81
CA PRO A 285 23.09 18.22 -7.64
C PRO A 285 21.99 17.36 -7.00
N ALA A 286 22.10 17.07 -5.70
CA ALA A 286 21.07 16.31 -4.99
C ALA A 286 19.71 17.04 -4.94
N THR A 287 19.70 18.37 -4.80
CA THR A 287 18.47 19.17 -4.82
C THR A 287 17.89 19.23 -6.23
N ALA A 288 18.73 19.45 -7.25
CA ALA A 288 18.30 19.45 -8.64
C ALA A 288 17.69 18.10 -9.06
N LEU A 289 18.27 16.98 -8.60
CA LEU A 289 17.73 15.65 -8.86
C LEU A 289 16.32 15.48 -8.28
N GLU A 290 16.08 15.97 -7.06
CA GLU A 290 14.74 15.87 -6.45
C GLU A 290 13.71 16.78 -7.13
N VAL A 291 14.11 17.99 -7.55
CA VAL A 291 13.23 18.87 -8.35
C VAL A 291 12.84 18.17 -9.64
N ALA A 292 13.82 17.68 -10.42
CA ALA A 292 13.56 16.99 -11.68
C ALA A 292 12.75 15.70 -11.48
N THR A 293 13.03 14.92 -10.44
CA THR A 293 12.27 13.71 -10.09
C THR A 293 10.82 14.06 -9.76
N ARG A 294 10.57 15.07 -8.94
CA ARG A 294 9.21 15.50 -8.60
C ARG A 294 8.44 15.98 -9.82
N LEU A 295 9.06 16.82 -10.65
CA LEU A 295 8.46 17.33 -11.88
C LEU A 295 8.14 16.18 -12.84
N MET A 296 9.05 15.23 -13.03
CA MET A 296 8.84 14.09 -13.90
C MET A 296 7.72 13.17 -13.40
N TYR A 297 7.75 12.76 -12.13
CA TYR A 297 6.78 11.79 -11.57
C TYR A 297 5.36 12.37 -11.47
N ARG A 298 5.21 13.70 -11.37
CA ARG A 298 3.89 14.35 -11.25
C ARG A 298 3.41 14.98 -12.54
N GLY A 299 4.32 15.54 -13.32
CA GLY A 299 4.03 16.24 -14.57
C GLY A 299 4.00 15.30 -15.77
N GLY A 300 4.86 14.27 -15.78
CA GLY A 300 4.88 13.27 -16.84
C GLY A 300 3.57 12.47 -16.92
N GLY A 301 2.92 12.22 -15.78
CA GLY A 301 1.75 11.34 -15.75
C GLY A 301 0.43 11.94 -16.26
N ALA A 302 0.45 13.18 -16.75
CA ALA A 302 -0.71 13.82 -17.41
C ALA A 302 -0.40 14.18 -18.87
N VAL A 303 0.72 13.67 -19.40
CA VAL A 303 1.15 13.96 -20.77
C VAL A 303 0.38 13.06 -21.74
N GLY A 304 -0.23 13.68 -22.75
CA GLY A 304 -0.73 12.97 -23.92
C GLY A 304 0.38 12.83 -24.94
N ASP A 305 0.56 13.87 -25.75
CA ASP A 305 1.73 14.01 -26.63
C ASP A 305 2.77 14.92 -25.97
N TRP A 306 4.02 14.44 -25.80
CA TRP A 306 5.11 15.21 -25.19
C TRP A 306 5.40 16.53 -25.92
N PHE A 307 5.22 16.52 -27.24
CA PHE A 307 5.38 17.65 -28.15
C PHE A 307 4.55 17.42 -29.42
N GLN A 308 4.42 18.45 -30.25
CA GLN A 308 3.79 18.36 -31.57
C GLN A 308 4.77 18.77 -32.67
N CYS A 309 4.61 18.17 -33.85
CA CYS A 309 5.49 18.41 -34.99
C CYS A 309 4.71 18.92 -36.19
N THR A 310 5.40 19.69 -37.04
CA THR A 310 4.92 19.95 -38.40
C THR A 310 5.63 18.98 -39.35
N ASP A 311 4.93 17.95 -39.81
CA ASP A 311 5.46 16.85 -40.62
C ASP A 311 6.43 17.33 -41.73
N GLY A 312 7.69 16.88 -41.65
CA GLY A 312 8.73 17.12 -42.65
C GLY A 312 9.24 18.57 -42.75
N ALA A 313 8.97 19.40 -41.74
CA ALA A 313 9.42 20.79 -41.68
C ALA A 313 10.63 21.01 -40.76
N GLY A 314 11.06 20.02 -39.97
CA GLY A 314 12.12 20.12 -38.98
C GLY A 314 11.78 21.06 -37.83
N THR A 315 10.47 21.25 -37.57
CA THR A 315 9.96 22.22 -36.59
C THR A 315 8.78 21.65 -35.84
N GLY A 316 8.72 21.94 -34.56
CA GLY A 316 7.60 21.65 -33.67
C GLY A 316 7.69 22.48 -32.41
N ASP A 317 6.84 22.18 -31.44
CA ASP A 317 6.78 22.87 -30.15
C ASP A 317 6.04 22.02 -29.10
N GLY A 318 6.05 22.48 -27.85
CA GLY A 318 5.27 21.91 -26.75
C GLY A 318 4.06 22.76 -26.36
N CYS A 319 3.40 23.44 -27.31
CA CYS A 319 2.29 24.36 -27.02
C CYS A 319 0.91 23.67 -26.98
N ASN A 320 0.80 22.37 -27.27
CA ASN A 320 -0.43 21.61 -27.07
C ASN A 320 -0.76 21.50 -25.57
N ALA A 321 -2.04 21.51 -25.21
CA ALA A 321 -2.50 21.63 -23.83
C ALA A 321 -2.06 20.47 -22.92
N ASP A 322 -1.79 19.31 -23.51
CA ASP A 322 -1.36 18.06 -22.88
C ASP A 322 0.14 17.79 -23.06
N SER A 323 0.93 18.79 -23.46
CA SER A 323 2.38 18.66 -23.66
C SER A 323 3.15 18.40 -22.37
N GLY A 324 4.33 17.79 -22.51
CA GLY A 324 5.27 17.66 -21.40
C GLY A 324 5.64 19.01 -20.79
N TYR A 325 5.92 20.00 -21.64
CA TYR A 325 6.32 21.34 -21.20
C TYR A 325 5.25 22.01 -20.33
N LEU A 326 3.99 22.07 -20.79
CA LEU A 326 2.93 22.74 -20.04
C LEU A 326 2.53 21.98 -18.77
N ASN A 327 2.57 20.64 -18.79
CA ASN A 327 2.34 19.84 -17.58
C ASN A 327 3.45 20.05 -16.53
N PHE A 328 4.71 20.19 -16.96
CA PHE A 328 5.82 20.49 -16.04
C PHE A 328 5.64 21.86 -15.39
N LEU A 329 5.25 22.88 -16.17
CA LEU A 329 4.93 24.19 -15.62
C LEU A 329 3.77 24.11 -14.62
N ALA A 330 2.71 23.37 -14.92
CA ALA A 330 1.57 23.22 -14.02
C ALA A 330 1.93 22.58 -12.67
N ILE A 331 2.93 21.69 -12.63
CA ILE A 331 3.43 21.09 -11.39
C ILE A 331 4.43 21.98 -10.67
N ASP A 332 5.25 22.71 -11.41
CA ASP A 332 6.23 23.65 -10.84
C ASP A 332 5.54 24.86 -10.21
N ASP A 333 4.41 25.29 -10.76
CA ASP A 333 3.59 26.40 -10.30
C ASP A 333 3.24 26.34 -8.80
N ASP A 334 3.28 27.49 -8.12
CA ASP A 334 3.11 27.56 -6.67
C ASP A 334 1.74 28.08 -6.21
N ASN A 335 0.96 28.69 -7.11
CA ASN A 335 -0.23 29.47 -6.74
C ASN A 335 -1.47 29.29 -7.65
N GLY A 336 -1.35 28.54 -8.74
CA GLY A 336 -2.37 28.31 -9.77
C GLY A 336 -2.33 29.28 -10.97
N ASP A 337 -1.35 30.17 -11.07
CA ASP A 337 -1.29 31.26 -12.06
C ASP A 337 0.02 31.25 -12.88
N LEU A 338 0.04 30.45 -13.94
CA LEU A 338 1.16 30.40 -14.89
C LEU A 338 1.49 31.75 -15.57
N THR A 339 0.64 32.79 -15.45
CA THR A 339 0.88 34.09 -16.09
C THR A 339 1.86 34.97 -15.33
N ASP A 340 2.10 34.71 -14.04
CA ASP A 340 3.14 35.39 -13.26
C ASP A 340 4.46 34.62 -13.22
N GLY A 341 4.45 33.36 -13.69
CA GLY A 341 5.60 32.49 -13.86
C GLY A 341 5.66 31.39 -12.80
N THR A 342 6.59 30.46 -12.96
CA THR A 342 6.78 29.35 -11.99
C THR A 342 8.14 29.44 -11.32
N PRO A 343 8.38 28.78 -10.18
CA PRO A 343 9.64 28.83 -9.45
C PRO A 343 10.88 28.53 -10.29
N HIS A 344 10.79 27.58 -11.24
CA HIS A 344 11.89 27.10 -12.08
C HIS A 344 11.61 27.26 -13.59
N MET A 345 10.68 28.13 -13.99
CA MET A 345 10.19 28.23 -15.37
C MET A 345 11.30 28.35 -16.43
N SER A 346 12.32 29.17 -16.17
CA SER A 346 13.45 29.36 -17.11
C SER A 346 14.30 28.10 -17.27
N ALA A 347 14.54 27.31 -16.22
CA ALA A 347 15.27 26.06 -16.36
C ALA A 347 14.45 25.01 -17.14
N ILE A 348 13.14 24.95 -16.90
CA ILE A 348 12.22 24.08 -17.66
C ILE A 348 12.20 24.51 -19.13
N PHE A 349 12.10 25.82 -19.40
CA PHE A 349 12.13 26.35 -20.76
C PHE A 349 13.46 26.05 -21.46
N ASP A 350 14.60 26.39 -20.85
CA ASP A 350 15.92 26.20 -21.46
C ASP A 350 16.22 24.73 -21.76
N ALA A 351 15.72 23.81 -20.93
CA ALA A 351 15.81 22.38 -21.15
C ALA A 351 14.97 21.93 -22.36
N PHE A 352 13.69 22.27 -22.39
CA PHE A 352 12.77 21.83 -23.45
C PHE A 352 13.04 22.54 -24.79
N ASP A 353 13.41 23.83 -24.77
CA ASP A 353 13.66 24.64 -25.97
C ASP A 353 14.90 24.14 -26.72
N ARG A 354 15.91 23.67 -25.99
CA ARG A 354 17.13 23.06 -26.56
C ARG A 354 16.83 21.88 -27.48
N HIS A 355 15.73 21.18 -27.24
CA HIS A 355 15.29 20.05 -28.05
C HIS A 355 14.08 20.37 -28.94
N GLY A 356 13.66 21.65 -29.00
CA GLY A 356 12.55 22.11 -29.84
C GLY A 356 11.16 21.78 -29.30
N ILE A 357 11.04 21.40 -28.02
CA ILE A 357 9.79 20.90 -27.42
C ILE A 357 9.21 21.83 -26.34
N ALA A 358 9.70 23.08 -26.25
CA ALA A 358 9.14 24.10 -25.36
C ALA A 358 7.98 24.86 -26.00
N CYS A 359 7.29 25.66 -25.19
CA CYS A 359 6.36 26.68 -25.66
C CYS A 359 6.74 28.07 -25.09
N SER A 360 6.76 29.09 -25.94
CA SER A 360 7.04 30.48 -25.51
C SER A 360 5.83 31.19 -24.87
N LEU A 361 4.71 30.48 -24.68
CA LEU A 361 3.51 30.94 -24.00
C LEU A 361 3.16 29.94 -22.89
N PRO A 362 3.03 30.36 -21.62
CA PRO A 362 3.13 31.75 -21.11
C PRO A 362 4.55 32.33 -21.19
N THR A 363 4.67 33.65 -21.00
CA THR A 363 5.97 34.34 -21.06
C THR A 363 6.92 33.78 -20.00
N VAL A 364 8.09 33.33 -20.43
CA VAL A 364 9.11 32.74 -19.54
C VAL A 364 9.57 33.74 -18.50
N GLN A 365 9.28 33.45 -17.24
CA GLN A 365 9.74 34.22 -16.08
C GLN A 365 9.71 33.35 -14.83
N ASN A 366 10.66 33.56 -13.92
CA ASN A 366 10.64 32.88 -12.62
C ASN A 366 9.87 33.72 -11.61
N ALA A 367 8.92 33.12 -10.91
CA ALA A 367 8.17 33.76 -9.84
C ALA A 367 7.75 32.74 -8.77
N GLY A 368 7.09 33.23 -7.72
CA GLY A 368 6.61 32.37 -6.64
C GLY A 368 7.66 32.01 -5.58
N CYS A 369 7.24 31.19 -4.62
CA CYS A 369 8.07 30.61 -3.56
C CYS A 369 8.86 31.59 -2.67
N ALA A 370 8.41 32.84 -2.57
CA ALA A 370 8.95 33.79 -1.60
C ALA A 370 8.80 33.27 -0.17
N GLY A 371 9.88 33.29 0.62
CA GLY A 371 9.88 32.80 2.00
C GLY A 371 10.13 31.30 2.16
N THR A 372 10.38 30.58 1.06
CA THR A 372 10.80 29.18 1.08
C THR A 372 12.13 29.00 1.83
N PRO A 373 12.34 27.86 2.50
CA PRO A 373 13.61 27.54 3.14
C PRO A 373 14.81 27.68 2.17
N THR A 374 15.85 28.37 2.60
CA THR A 374 17.09 28.55 1.80
C THR A 374 18.31 27.88 2.44
N THR A 375 18.15 27.28 3.61
CA THR A 375 19.23 26.64 4.35
C THR A 375 19.05 25.13 4.40
N ARG A 376 20.16 24.41 4.22
CA ARG A 376 20.20 22.95 4.22
C ARG A 376 20.07 22.42 5.65
N PRO A 377 19.17 21.44 5.93
CA PRO A 377 19.16 20.76 7.22
C PRO A 377 20.49 20.03 7.47
N VAL A 378 21.00 20.13 8.71
CA VAL A 378 22.11 19.31 9.20
C VAL A 378 21.49 18.14 9.98
N VAL A 379 21.53 16.96 9.38
CA VAL A 379 20.87 15.75 9.90
C VAL A 379 21.86 14.90 10.66
N VAL A 380 21.48 14.48 11.86
CA VAL A 380 22.17 13.46 12.65
C VAL A 380 21.36 12.18 12.58
N ALA A 381 21.97 11.12 12.05
CA ALA A 381 21.41 9.77 12.01
C ALA A 381 22.05 8.94 13.12
N THR A 382 21.26 8.55 14.12
CA THR A 382 21.69 7.77 15.28
C THR A 382 21.21 6.32 15.12
N PRO A 383 22.13 5.35 14.99
CA PRO A 383 21.73 3.94 14.87
C PRO A 383 21.16 3.43 16.19
N LEU A 384 20.09 2.65 16.10
CA LEU A 384 19.43 1.92 17.19
C LEU A 384 19.29 0.44 16.82
N HIS A 385 18.71 -0.38 17.69
CA HIS A 385 18.33 -1.74 17.34
C HIS A 385 17.17 -1.71 16.35
N ARG A 386 17.41 -2.21 15.13
CA ARG A 386 16.43 -2.29 14.04
C ARG A 386 15.78 -0.96 13.68
N ALA A 387 16.43 0.15 14.01
CA ALA A 387 15.93 1.48 13.75
C ALA A 387 17.07 2.50 13.56
N VAL A 388 16.73 3.64 12.98
CA VAL A 388 17.57 4.84 12.94
C VAL A 388 16.74 6.03 13.39
N ARG A 389 17.23 6.76 14.39
CA ARG A 389 16.66 8.04 14.80
C ARG A 389 17.35 9.19 14.05
N LEU A 390 16.57 9.99 13.35
CA LEU A 390 17.01 11.17 12.62
C LEU A 390 16.63 12.42 13.39
N SER A 391 17.55 13.37 13.52
CA SER A 391 17.29 14.67 14.14
C SER A 391 17.97 15.82 13.40
N TRP A 392 17.37 17.01 13.42
CA TRP A 392 17.92 18.24 12.84
C TRP A 392 17.47 19.48 13.63
N SER A 393 18.01 20.65 13.31
CA SER A 393 17.53 21.92 13.89
C SER A 393 16.42 22.55 13.04
N PRO A 394 15.46 23.29 13.63
CA PRO A 394 14.44 23.99 12.86
C PRO A 394 15.03 24.93 11.80
N ILE A 395 14.48 24.88 10.58
CA ILE A 395 14.86 25.69 9.43
C ILE A 395 13.85 26.82 9.22
N ALA A 396 14.34 28.06 9.08
CA ALA A 396 13.49 29.21 8.83
C ALA A 396 12.75 29.09 7.47
N GLY A 397 11.45 29.40 7.48
CA GLY A 397 10.58 29.25 6.31
C GLY A 397 10.00 27.85 6.12
N ALA A 398 10.40 26.86 6.93
CA ALA A 398 9.91 25.49 6.81
C ALA A 398 8.58 25.32 7.54
N SER A 399 7.56 24.80 6.85
CA SER A 399 6.26 24.42 7.40
C SER A 399 6.24 22.94 7.81
N SER A 400 6.97 22.10 7.06
CA SER A 400 7.17 20.68 7.32
C SER A 400 8.53 20.21 6.77
N TYR A 401 8.85 18.94 7.00
CA TYR A 401 10.01 18.25 6.46
C TYR A 401 9.58 16.94 5.84
N GLU A 402 9.99 16.70 4.59
CA GLU A 402 9.90 15.37 3.97
C GLU A 402 11.19 14.61 4.25
N VAL A 403 11.07 13.40 4.78
CA VAL A 403 12.20 12.52 5.09
C VAL A 403 12.20 11.35 4.11
N TYR A 404 13.33 11.19 3.42
CA TYR A 404 13.54 10.16 2.43
C TYR A 404 14.62 9.19 2.88
N ARG A 405 14.39 7.90 2.64
CA ARG A 405 15.36 6.81 2.83
C ARG A 405 15.83 6.28 1.49
N ALA A 406 17.13 6.06 1.39
CA ALA A 406 17.81 5.42 0.28
C ALA A 406 18.67 4.27 0.80
N GLU A 407 18.95 3.32 -0.07
CA GLU A 407 19.62 2.08 0.28
C GLU A 407 20.57 1.64 -0.83
N GLY A 408 21.55 0.80 -0.48
CA GLY A 408 22.51 0.26 -1.43
C GLY A 408 23.71 1.18 -1.67
N VAL A 409 24.56 0.76 -2.60
CA VAL A 409 25.91 1.32 -2.80
C VAL A 409 25.91 2.78 -3.28
N ALA A 410 24.83 3.21 -3.93
CA ALA A 410 24.67 4.59 -4.39
C ALA A 410 24.15 5.53 -3.29
N GLN A 411 23.75 5.03 -2.11
CA GLN A 411 23.24 5.82 -1.00
C GLN A 411 22.20 6.87 -1.47
N CYS A 412 22.37 8.14 -1.09
CA CYS A 412 21.49 9.23 -1.52
C CYS A 412 21.71 9.68 -2.99
N ALA A 413 22.45 8.95 -3.82
CA ALA A 413 22.59 9.25 -5.24
C ALA A 413 21.70 8.37 -6.14
N THR A 414 20.81 7.54 -5.58
CA THR A 414 19.78 6.78 -6.30
C THR A 414 18.38 7.11 -5.76
N GLY A 415 17.35 6.52 -6.38
CA GLY A 415 15.95 6.65 -6.02
C GLY A 415 15.70 6.37 -4.54
N LYS A 416 14.73 7.09 -3.98
CA LYS A 416 14.46 7.12 -2.55
C LYS A 416 12.97 6.93 -2.31
N ILE A 417 12.66 6.48 -1.11
CA ILE A 417 11.29 6.38 -0.64
C ILE A 417 11.04 7.42 0.44
N LYS A 418 9.90 8.09 0.39
CA LYS A 418 9.47 8.99 1.47
C LYS A 418 9.00 8.12 2.63
N ILE A 419 9.62 8.28 3.79
CA ILE A 419 9.29 7.52 5.01
C ILE A 419 8.50 8.34 6.02
N ALA A 420 8.57 9.67 5.95
CA ALA A 420 7.80 10.56 6.82
C ALA A 420 7.58 11.94 6.20
N GLU A 421 6.52 12.60 6.66
CA GLU A 421 6.36 14.06 6.60
C GLU A 421 6.01 14.55 8.00
N THR A 422 6.75 15.52 8.52
CA THR A 422 6.57 15.99 9.90
C THR A 422 6.81 17.50 10.03
N ALA A 423 6.06 18.16 10.92
CA ALA A 423 6.37 19.51 11.38
C ALA A 423 7.46 19.52 12.48
N GLY A 424 7.70 18.35 13.09
CA GLY A 424 8.77 18.14 14.06
C GLY A 424 10.16 18.15 13.42
N THR A 425 11.19 18.00 14.24
CA THR A 425 12.59 17.99 13.80
C THR A 425 13.29 16.66 14.11
N GLU A 426 12.47 15.62 14.28
CA GLU A 426 12.89 14.27 14.60
C GLU A 426 11.97 13.25 13.92
N VAL A 427 12.55 12.16 13.43
CA VAL A 427 11.84 11.00 12.88
C VAL A 427 12.56 9.73 13.31
N LEU A 428 11.80 8.73 13.74
CA LEU A 428 12.28 7.37 13.99
C LEU A 428 11.91 6.48 12.80
N ASP A 429 12.91 5.88 12.16
CA ASP A 429 12.73 4.90 11.08
C ASP A 429 12.97 3.50 11.62
N GLU A 430 11.92 2.69 11.73
CA GLU A 430 11.92 1.36 12.38
C GLU A 430 11.82 0.21 11.36
N GLY A 431 11.94 -1.04 11.85
CA GLY A 431 11.83 -2.23 11.02
C GLY A 431 13.04 -2.46 10.10
N LEU A 432 14.18 -1.87 10.43
CA LEU A 432 15.43 -1.95 9.69
C LEU A 432 16.26 -3.19 10.06
N LEU A 433 17.19 -3.56 9.18
CA LEU A 433 18.15 -4.63 9.43
C LEU A 433 19.41 -4.10 10.12
N ASN A 434 19.75 -4.71 11.26
CA ASN A 434 21.05 -4.51 11.91
C ASN A 434 22.23 -4.92 11.02
N GLY A 435 23.28 -4.10 11.00
CA GLY A 435 24.46 -4.33 10.17
C GLY A 435 24.31 -3.92 8.70
N ARG A 436 23.13 -3.44 8.26
CA ARG A 436 22.93 -2.85 6.93
C ARG A 436 22.93 -1.33 7.01
N GLU A 437 23.67 -0.67 6.13
CA GLU A 437 23.68 0.78 6.07
C GLU A 437 22.41 1.32 5.37
N TYR A 438 21.77 2.30 6.00
CA TYR A 438 20.67 3.08 5.46
C TYR A 438 21.10 4.54 5.35
N SER A 439 20.61 5.22 4.32
CA SER A 439 20.99 6.60 4.01
C SER A 439 19.76 7.49 3.90
N TYR A 440 19.86 8.73 4.39
CA TYR A 440 18.71 9.60 4.58
C TYR A 440 18.94 11.00 4.01
N VAL A 441 17.87 11.56 3.48
CA VAL A 441 17.78 12.96 3.06
C VAL A 441 16.55 13.60 3.71
N VAL A 442 16.73 14.79 4.27
CA VAL A 442 15.63 15.61 4.81
C VAL A 442 15.47 16.85 3.95
N ILE A 443 14.27 17.11 3.46
CA ILE A 443 13.94 18.25 2.60
C ILE A 443 13.00 19.19 3.37
N PRO A 444 13.41 20.44 3.67
CA PRO A 444 12.54 21.41 4.32
C PRO A 444 11.52 21.94 3.31
N LYS A 445 10.23 21.87 3.65
CA LYS A 445 9.12 22.29 2.78
C LYS A 445 8.61 23.67 3.15
N GLY A 446 8.30 24.48 2.15
CA GLY A 446 7.71 25.79 2.28
C GLY A 446 6.17 25.73 2.32
N PRO A 447 5.50 26.84 1.97
CA PRO A 447 4.04 26.95 2.08
C PRO A 447 3.26 26.21 0.97
N SER A 448 3.89 25.92 -0.16
CA SER A 448 3.29 25.16 -1.27
C SER A 448 4.11 23.91 -1.60
N SER A 449 3.56 23.05 -2.45
CA SER A 449 4.16 21.77 -2.81
C SER A 449 5.43 21.91 -3.68
N SER A 450 5.48 22.94 -4.54
CA SER A 450 6.62 23.29 -5.39
C SER A 450 7.68 24.10 -4.64
N CYS A 451 7.31 24.72 -3.52
CA CYS A 451 8.21 25.50 -2.69
C CYS A 451 8.93 24.64 -1.65
N PHE A 452 10.18 24.29 -1.89
CA PHE A 452 11.03 23.60 -0.91
C PHE A 452 12.48 24.05 -0.98
N GLY A 453 13.17 23.89 0.15
CA GLY A 453 14.57 24.29 0.26
C GLY A 453 15.56 23.19 -0.13
N PRO A 454 16.86 23.47 -0.01
CA PRO A 454 17.88 22.49 -0.34
C PRO A 454 17.81 21.30 0.62
N ASN A 455 17.81 20.10 0.03
CA ASN A 455 17.94 18.81 0.71
C ASN A 455 19.06 18.81 1.73
N SER A 456 19.03 17.96 2.75
CA SER A 456 20.18 17.70 3.65
C SER A 456 21.38 17.08 2.92
N ALA A 457 22.54 17.06 3.57
CA ALA A 457 23.58 16.12 3.18
C ALA A 457 23.08 14.69 3.40
N CYS A 458 23.65 13.74 2.65
CA CYS A 458 23.36 12.33 2.87
C CYS A 458 23.84 11.95 4.27
N ALA A 459 22.91 11.56 5.14
CA ALA A 459 23.21 11.08 6.48
C ALA A 459 23.01 9.57 6.49
N SER A 460 24.04 8.81 6.86
CA SER A 460 23.97 7.35 6.86
C SER A 460 24.18 6.80 8.27
N ALA A 461 23.45 5.73 8.58
CA ALA A 461 23.60 4.98 9.82
C ALA A 461 23.41 3.50 9.54
N THR A 462 24.12 2.67 10.30
CA THR A 462 23.97 1.22 10.28
C THR A 462 23.36 0.81 11.62
N PRO A 463 22.08 0.38 11.66
CA PRO A 463 21.45 -0.13 12.88
C PRO A 463 22.30 -1.21 13.52
N GLN A 464 22.30 -1.27 14.85
CA GLN A 464 23.18 -2.14 15.63
C GLN A 464 22.37 -2.89 16.68
N GLU A 465 22.81 -4.09 17.01
CA GLU A 465 22.26 -4.83 18.13
C GLU A 465 22.37 -4.02 19.43
N GLY A 466 21.26 -3.87 20.13
CA GLY A 466 21.12 -3.10 21.36
C GLY A 466 19.85 -3.51 22.10
N PRO A 467 19.59 -2.95 23.31
CA PRO A 467 18.41 -3.31 24.09
C PRO A 467 17.16 -2.88 23.32
N HIS A 468 16.13 -3.72 23.30
CA HIS A 468 14.93 -3.45 22.54
C HIS A 468 13.71 -3.97 23.27
N LEU A 469 12.82 -3.05 23.62
CA LEU A 469 11.54 -3.34 24.23
C LEU A 469 10.53 -3.62 23.12
N GLU A 470 9.75 -4.68 23.24
CA GLU A 470 8.69 -5.03 22.31
C GLU A 470 7.44 -5.42 23.09
N ILE A 471 6.27 -5.10 22.54
CA ILE A 471 4.97 -5.49 23.10
C ILE A 471 4.39 -6.58 22.20
N ALA A 472 4.07 -7.74 22.78
CA ALA A 472 3.40 -8.82 22.07
C ALA A 472 1.90 -8.52 22.00
N SER A 473 1.48 -7.71 21.01
CA SER A 473 0.08 -7.25 20.90
C SER A 473 -0.93 -8.39 20.73
N ASP A 474 -0.51 -9.54 20.21
CA ASP A 474 -1.32 -10.76 20.08
C ASP A 474 -1.59 -11.46 21.42
N SER A 475 -0.87 -11.10 22.48
CA SER A 475 -1.11 -11.56 23.85
C SER A 475 -2.11 -10.68 24.61
N THR A 476 -2.67 -9.65 23.98
CA THR A 476 -3.59 -8.72 24.64
C THR A 476 -4.90 -9.43 25.01
N VAL A 477 -5.27 -9.36 26.29
CA VAL A 477 -6.51 -9.93 26.82
C VAL A 477 -7.23 -8.87 27.65
N PHE A 478 -8.54 -8.76 27.44
CA PHE A 478 -9.45 -8.00 28.30
C PHE A 478 -10.11 -8.94 29.29
N ALA A 479 -10.09 -8.59 30.57
CA ALA A 479 -10.77 -9.31 31.63
C ALA A 479 -11.66 -8.34 32.41
N ILE A 480 -12.98 -8.51 32.28
CA ILE A 480 -13.97 -7.74 33.04
C ILE A 480 -13.98 -8.30 34.47
N GLU A 481 -13.64 -7.47 35.46
CA GLU A 481 -13.52 -7.86 36.86
C GLU A 481 -14.82 -7.67 37.65
N THR A 482 -15.65 -6.72 37.23
CA THR A 482 -16.87 -6.32 37.92
C THR A 482 -17.97 -6.02 36.90
N GLY A 483 -19.23 -6.20 37.29
CA GLY A 483 -20.37 -5.91 36.43
C GLY A 483 -21.39 -7.02 36.50
N ASP A 484 -22.05 -7.26 35.38
CA ASP A 484 -23.05 -8.33 35.23
C ASP A 484 -22.47 -9.68 34.81
N GLY A 485 -21.18 -9.68 34.45
CA GLY A 485 -20.44 -10.89 34.09
C GLY A 485 -20.72 -11.37 32.68
N ASP A 486 -21.16 -10.49 31.79
CA ASP A 486 -21.13 -10.76 30.36
C ASP A 486 -19.74 -10.49 29.75
N ARG A 487 -19.67 -10.31 28.43
CA ARG A 487 -18.39 -10.16 27.71
C ARG A 487 -18.16 -8.74 27.19
N PHE A 488 -19.14 -7.86 27.33
CA PHE A 488 -19.10 -6.49 26.85
C PHE A 488 -18.49 -5.62 27.94
N VAL A 489 -17.64 -4.68 27.54
CA VAL A 489 -17.06 -3.76 28.50
C VAL A 489 -18.05 -2.61 28.66
N ASP A 490 -18.56 -2.44 29.88
CA ASP A 490 -19.56 -1.42 30.17
C ASP A 490 -19.01 -0.29 31.07
N ASN A 491 -19.71 0.82 31.04
CA ASN A 491 -19.46 2.05 31.75
C ASN A 491 -19.52 1.72 33.24
N CYS A 492 -18.54 2.25 33.97
CA CYS A 492 -18.36 1.98 35.39
C CYS A 492 -17.90 0.57 35.76
N GLU A 493 -17.75 -0.35 34.80
CA GLU A 493 -17.08 -1.62 35.08
C GLU A 493 -15.59 -1.42 35.29
N THR A 494 -15.00 -2.34 36.05
CA THR A 494 -13.55 -2.45 36.17
C THR A 494 -13.08 -3.55 35.24
N THR A 495 -12.18 -3.19 34.34
CA THR A 495 -11.64 -4.11 33.34
C THR A 495 -10.13 -4.06 33.41
N GLU A 496 -9.49 -5.22 33.47
CA GLU A 496 -8.04 -5.38 33.34
C GLU A 496 -7.70 -5.63 31.88
N VAL A 497 -6.71 -4.89 31.36
CA VAL A 497 -6.01 -5.31 30.14
C VAL A 497 -4.68 -5.89 30.54
N ALA A 498 -4.41 -7.12 30.09
CA ALA A 498 -3.12 -7.78 30.23
C ALA A 498 -2.48 -7.98 28.86
N PHE A 499 -1.15 -7.83 28.79
CA PHE A 499 -0.34 -8.05 27.59
C PHE A 499 1.10 -8.35 27.98
N ASP A 500 1.81 -9.12 27.16
CA ASP A 500 3.21 -9.44 27.36
C ASP A 500 4.13 -8.38 26.77
N VAL A 501 5.18 -8.08 27.54
CA VAL A 501 6.28 -7.22 27.12
C VAL A 501 7.55 -8.05 27.13
N LEU A 502 8.34 -7.99 26.05
CA LEU A 502 9.57 -8.76 25.92
C LEU A 502 10.77 -7.88 25.57
N ASN A 503 11.96 -8.40 25.90
CA ASN A 503 13.21 -7.84 25.42
C ASN A 503 13.71 -8.66 24.22
N SER A 504 13.45 -8.19 23.00
CA SER A 504 13.91 -8.85 21.77
C SER A 504 15.32 -8.42 21.32
N GLY A 505 15.95 -7.50 22.07
CA GLY A 505 17.27 -6.96 21.78
C GLY A 505 18.43 -7.63 22.52
N GLN A 506 19.62 -7.03 22.38
CA GLN A 506 20.82 -7.38 23.11
C GLN A 506 21.07 -6.38 24.25
N GLY A 507 21.28 -6.87 25.46
CA GLY A 507 21.41 -6.03 26.65
C GLY A 507 20.17 -6.06 27.53
N THR A 508 20.35 -5.82 28.82
CA THR A 508 19.26 -5.86 29.79
C THR A 508 18.48 -4.56 29.74
N LEU A 509 17.14 -4.64 29.73
CA LEU A 509 16.28 -3.49 29.96
C LEU A 509 16.04 -3.33 31.46
N THR A 510 16.04 -2.10 31.96
CA THR A 510 15.81 -1.80 33.38
C THR A 510 14.61 -0.88 33.55
N ASN A 511 13.95 -1.01 34.71
CA ASN A 511 12.79 -0.20 35.08
C ASN A 511 11.70 -0.16 33.98
N VAL A 512 11.39 -1.34 33.43
CA VAL A 512 10.33 -1.53 32.43
C VAL A 512 9.00 -1.17 33.09
N ARG A 513 8.27 -0.21 32.52
CA ARG A 513 7.12 0.41 33.18
C ARG A 513 6.08 0.92 32.19
N ILE A 514 4.82 0.86 32.59
CA ILE A 514 3.71 1.57 31.93
C ILE A 514 3.77 3.02 32.40
N VAL A 515 3.79 3.98 31.49
CA VAL A 515 3.85 5.42 31.79
C VAL A 515 2.56 6.16 31.46
N GLY A 516 1.72 5.60 30.59
CA GLY A 516 0.49 6.23 30.14
C GLY A 516 -0.61 5.21 29.83
N LEU A 517 -1.85 5.64 30.08
CA LEU A 517 -3.08 5.05 29.55
C LEU A 517 -3.94 6.22 29.05
N SER A 518 -4.41 6.13 27.82
CA SER A 518 -5.39 7.07 27.27
C SER A 518 -6.37 6.35 26.36
N SER A 519 -7.48 6.99 26.02
CA SER A 519 -8.42 6.50 25.02
C SER A 519 -8.79 7.62 24.06
N PRO A 520 -8.49 7.47 22.76
CA PRO A 520 -8.90 8.45 21.75
C PRO A 520 -10.40 8.40 21.48
N THR A 521 -11.06 7.24 21.67
CA THR A 521 -12.50 7.11 21.45
C THR A 521 -13.32 7.53 22.67
N HIS A 522 -12.84 7.26 23.89
CA HIS A 522 -13.55 7.58 25.13
C HIS A 522 -12.62 8.24 26.16
N PRO A 523 -12.39 9.57 26.07
CA PRO A 523 -11.43 10.27 26.92
C PRO A 523 -11.69 10.23 28.43
N GLN A 524 -12.86 9.73 28.86
CA GLN A 524 -13.24 9.61 30.26
C GLN A 524 -12.78 8.29 30.92
N VAL A 525 -12.00 7.46 30.21
CA VAL A 525 -11.34 6.28 30.78
C VAL A 525 -10.40 6.69 31.93
N GLU A 526 -10.55 6.03 33.08
CA GLU A 526 -9.74 6.25 34.28
C GLU A 526 -8.85 5.03 34.56
N ALA A 527 -7.54 5.24 34.67
CA ALA A 527 -6.63 4.23 35.19
C ALA A 527 -6.83 4.06 36.70
N LEU A 528 -7.03 2.83 37.18
CA LEU A 528 -7.26 2.55 38.60
C LEU A 528 -5.97 2.36 39.40
N GLU A 529 -4.82 2.39 38.73
CA GLU A 529 -3.49 2.28 39.33
C GLU A 529 -2.64 3.52 39.05
N SER A 530 -1.71 3.81 39.97
CA SER A 530 -0.82 4.96 39.81
C SER A 530 0.22 4.73 38.71
N LEU A 531 0.30 5.65 37.76
CA LEU A 531 1.34 5.67 36.73
C LEU A 531 2.47 6.65 37.10
N PRO A 532 3.75 6.32 36.81
CA PRO A 532 4.21 5.13 36.09
C PRO A 532 4.19 3.85 36.96
N LYS A 533 3.67 2.74 36.40
CA LYS A 533 3.62 1.42 37.04
C LYS A 533 4.79 0.58 36.57
N VAL A 534 5.70 0.22 37.48
CA VAL A 534 6.84 -0.66 37.16
C VAL A 534 6.34 -2.09 36.95
N ILE A 535 6.62 -2.64 35.77
CA ILE A 535 6.31 -4.03 35.38
C ILE A 535 7.46 -4.94 35.80
N ALA A 536 8.71 -4.55 35.47
CA ALA A 536 9.90 -5.32 35.82
C ALA A 536 11.08 -4.39 36.14
N PRO A 537 11.81 -4.61 37.25
CA PRO A 537 13.01 -3.84 37.56
C PRO A 537 14.15 -4.13 36.59
N SER A 538 14.16 -5.32 36.00
CA SER A 538 15.15 -5.80 35.04
C SER A 538 14.49 -6.85 34.14
N LEU A 539 14.70 -6.74 32.83
CA LEU A 539 14.25 -7.70 31.82
C LEU A 539 15.46 -8.10 30.96
N LEU A 540 15.94 -9.32 31.18
CA LEU A 540 17.10 -9.88 30.48
C LEU A 540 16.81 -10.05 28.98
N PRO A 541 17.83 -10.10 28.12
CA PRO A 541 17.64 -10.46 26.71
C PRO A 541 16.81 -11.73 26.58
N CYS A 542 15.86 -11.71 25.65
CA CYS A 542 14.98 -12.84 25.31
C CYS A 542 14.02 -13.28 26.44
N ALA A 543 13.86 -12.47 27.48
CA ALA A 543 12.86 -12.68 28.51
C ALA A 543 11.58 -11.90 28.17
N SER A 544 10.44 -12.45 28.59
CA SER A 544 9.14 -11.77 28.60
C SER A 544 8.62 -11.61 30.02
N VAL A 545 7.74 -10.63 30.21
CA VAL A 545 7.02 -10.38 31.46
C VAL A 545 5.61 -9.90 31.12
N ALA A 546 4.60 -10.44 31.80
CA ALA A 546 3.24 -9.97 31.69
C ALA A 546 3.10 -8.59 32.34
N ALA A 547 2.55 -7.64 31.59
CA ALA A 547 2.10 -6.36 32.07
C ALA A 547 0.57 -6.39 32.17
N SER A 548 0.02 -5.67 33.15
CA SER A 548 -1.42 -5.46 33.23
C SER A 548 -1.72 -4.08 33.81
N LEU A 549 -2.91 -3.56 33.53
CA LEU A 549 -3.42 -2.34 34.12
C LEU A 549 -4.95 -2.38 34.16
N SER A 550 -5.53 -2.19 35.33
CA SER A 550 -6.98 -2.07 35.48
C SER A 550 -7.45 -0.64 35.21
N PHE A 551 -8.56 -0.51 34.49
CA PHE A 551 -9.16 0.77 34.14
C PHE A 551 -10.68 0.72 34.34
N ARG A 552 -11.29 1.90 34.36
CA ARG A 552 -12.75 2.08 34.36
C ARG A 552 -13.15 2.98 33.20
N PRO A 553 -13.92 2.49 32.21
CA PRO A 553 -14.40 3.32 31.12
C PRO A 553 -15.66 4.10 31.52
N GLN A 554 -15.88 5.22 30.84
CA GLN A 554 -17.04 6.09 30.97
C GLN A 554 -17.34 6.76 29.63
N GLY A 555 -18.59 7.16 29.43
CA GLY A 555 -19.01 7.94 28.26
C GLY A 555 -19.12 7.13 26.97
N MET A 556 -19.12 5.80 27.07
CA MET A 556 -19.40 4.91 25.96
C MET A 556 -20.91 4.88 25.68
N GLU A 557 -21.30 4.69 24.42
CA GLU A 557 -22.66 4.38 23.99
C GLU A 557 -22.75 2.95 23.40
N TYR A 558 -23.98 2.47 23.24
CA TYR A 558 -24.27 1.13 22.71
C TYR A 558 -23.52 0.83 21.41
N ASN A 559 -22.81 -0.30 21.41
CA ASN A 559 -22.19 -0.91 20.23
C ASN A 559 -21.04 -0.06 19.62
N GLU A 560 -20.41 0.78 20.43
CA GLU A 560 -19.21 1.53 20.04
C GLU A 560 -17.92 0.68 20.11
N THR A 561 -16.79 1.29 19.77
CA THR A 561 -15.46 0.68 19.90
C THR A 561 -14.65 1.45 20.94
N LEU A 562 -14.25 0.77 22.00
CA LEU A 562 -13.31 1.30 22.97
C LEU A 562 -11.89 1.00 22.50
N GLU A 563 -11.15 2.06 22.19
CA GLU A 563 -9.73 2.00 21.87
C GLU A 563 -8.93 2.56 23.05
N LEU A 564 -7.92 1.81 23.49
CA LEU A 564 -7.01 2.17 24.58
C LEU A 564 -5.59 2.22 24.04
N VAL A 565 -4.86 3.27 24.39
CA VAL A 565 -3.44 3.44 24.08
C VAL A 565 -2.65 3.35 25.37
N PHE A 566 -1.90 2.26 25.52
CA PHE A 566 -0.94 2.05 26.61
C PHE A 566 0.44 2.50 26.17
N GLU A 567 1.13 3.27 27.00
CA GLU A 567 2.51 3.69 26.74
C GLU A 567 3.45 2.96 27.69
N VAL A 568 4.44 2.25 27.14
CA VAL A 568 5.42 1.46 27.89
C VAL A 568 6.83 1.94 27.57
N THR A 569 7.71 1.98 28.56
CA THR A 569 9.12 2.36 28.36
C THR A 569 10.06 1.58 29.28
N ALA A 570 11.36 1.72 29.04
CA ALA A 570 12.46 1.26 29.87
C ALA A 570 13.54 2.34 29.91
N ASP A 571 14.45 2.30 30.90
CA ASP A 571 15.46 3.34 31.06
C ASP A 571 16.41 3.46 29.85
N GLU A 572 16.68 2.35 29.16
CA GLU A 572 17.59 2.30 28.00
C GLU A 572 17.01 2.91 26.71
N ILE A 573 15.68 3.01 26.61
CA ILE A 573 14.99 3.59 25.45
C ILE A 573 14.39 4.97 25.77
N PHE A 574 14.31 5.36 27.04
CA PHE A 574 13.77 6.66 27.45
C PHE A 574 14.51 7.84 26.77
N PRO A 575 13.81 8.87 26.26
CA PRO A 575 12.39 9.20 26.46
C PRO A 575 11.41 8.53 25.48
N GLU A 576 11.84 7.55 24.67
CA GLU A 576 10.93 6.80 23.81
C GLU A 576 9.90 6.02 24.64
N VAL A 577 8.69 5.95 24.10
CA VAL A 577 7.60 5.12 24.60
C VAL A 577 7.10 4.25 23.46
N LEU A 578 6.89 2.96 23.72
CA LEU A 578 6.15 2.07 22.84
C LEU A 578 4.67 2.21 23.15
N ALA A 579 3.86 2.43 22.12
CA ALA A 579 2.41 2.47 22.23
C ALA A 579 1.81 1.12 21.84
N LEU A 580 0.96 0.56 22.71
CA LEU A 580 0.05 -0.53 22.38
C LEU A 580 -1.35 0.04 22.24
N THR A 581 -1.93 -0.11 21.05
CA THR A 581 -3.37 0.10 20.85
C THR A 581 -4.11 -1.22 21.10
N ALA A 582 -4.86 -1.28 22.19
CA ALA A 582 -5.78 -2.37 22.50
C ALA A 582 -7.20 -1.89 22.22
N ALA A 583 -8.01 -2.68 21.51
CA ALA A 583 -9.38 -2.33 21.22
C ALA A 583 -10.32 -3.46 21.61
N THR A 584 -11.48 -3.08 22.14
CA THR A 584 -12.64 -3.95 22.26
C THR A 584 -13.83 -3.28 21.58
N HIS A 585 -14.73 -4.09 21.04
CA HIS A 585 -15.88 -3.65 20.29
C HIS A 585 -17.15 -4.01 21.05
N GLU A 586 -18.29 -3.46 20.61
CA GLU A 586 -19.60 -3.84 21.11
C GLU A 586 -19.78 -3.48 22.61
N VAL A 587 -19.16 -2.39 23.05
CA VAL A 587 -19.27 -1.87 24.43
C VAL A 587 -20.71 -1.40 24.74
N GLU A 588 -21.04 -1.21 26.02
CA GLU A 588 -22.39 -0.82 26.50
C GLU A 588 -23.49 -1.74 25.97
N SER A 589 -23.28 -3.04 26.03
CA SER A 589 -24.19 -4.02 25.43
C SER A 589 -24.54 -5.11 26.41
N ASP A 590 -25.73 -5.71 26.25
CA ASP A 590 -26.19 -6.89 26.97
C ASP A 590 -26.76 -7.91 25.97
N PHE A 591 -26.92 -9.15 26.41
CA PHE A 591 -27.51 -10.23 25.63
C PHE A 591 -28.92 -10.60 26.11
N GLU A 592 -29.92 -10.50 25.23
CA GLU A 592 -31.28 -10.97 25.50
C GLU A 592 -31.72 -12.09 24.55
N THR A 593 -32.15 -13.22 25.12
CA THR A 593 -32.69 -14.34 24.34
C THR A 593 -34.12 -14.07 23.87
N LYS A 594 -34.35 -14.23 22.57
CA LYS A 594 -35.66 -14.14 21.92
C LYS A 594 -36.03 -15.47 21.27
N ALA A 595 -37.32 -15.84 21.36
CA ALA A 595 -37.83 -17.02 20.66
C ALA A 595 -37.76 -16.85 19.12
N SER A 596 -37.89 -15.61 18.65
CA SER A 596 -37.74 -15.25 17.24
C SER A 596 -37.41 -13.76 17.13
N HIS A 597 -36.60 -13.40 16.15
CA HIS A 597 -36.34 -12.01 15.77
C HIS A 597 -36.24 -11.89 14.26
N THR A 598 -36.79 -10.82 13.72
CA THR A 598 -36.86 -10.56 12.28
C THR A 598 -36.26 -9.20 12.01
N PHE A 599 -35.26 -9.19 11.12
CA PHE A 599 -34.72 -7.97 10.54
C PHE A 599 -35.57 -7.61 9.32
N SER A 600 -36.37 -6.56 9.43
CA SER A 600 -37.41 -6.19 8.45
C SER A 600 -36.93 -5.21 7.38
N PHE A 601 -35.87 -4.45 7.67
CA PHE A 601 -35.30 -3.44 6.78
C PHE A 601 -36.33 -2.42 6.26
N GLU A 602 -37.35 -2.09 7.05
CA GLU A 602 -38.42 -1.19 6.60
C GLU A 602 -37.97 0.27 6.51
N ALA A 603 -37.10 0.69 7.44
CA ALA A 603 -36.65 2.07 7.55
C ALA A 603 -35.14 2.25 7.31
N ASP A 604 -34.33 1.28 7.71
CA ASP A 604 -32.87 1.33 7.67
C ASP A 604 -32.24 -0.08 7.60
N LEU A 605 -30.95 -0.19 7.96
CA LEU A 605 -30.21 -1.45 7.95
C LEU A 605 -30.35 -2.25 9.25
N GLU A 606 -31.06 -1.75 10.27
CA GLU A 606 -31.31 -2.42 11.55
C GLU A 606 -30.03 -2.97 12.21
N GLY A 607 -28.96 -2.18 12.16
CA GLY A 607 -27.63 -2.52 12.72
C GLY A 607 -26.76 -3.41 11.83
N TRP A 608 -27.22 -3.81 10.65
CA TRP A 608 -26.36 -4.48 9.67
C TRP A 608 -25.29 -3.53 9.15
N THR A 609 -24.07 -4.05 9.00
CA THR A 609 -22.88 -3.26 8.64
C THR A 609 -22.27 -3.75 7.34
N LEU A 610 -21.95 -2.81 6.45
CA LEU A 610 -21.22 -3.08 5.21
C LEU A 610 -19.75 -3.35 5.53
N ARG A 611 -19.27 -4.55 5.19
CA ARG A 611 -17.89 -4.97 5.44
C ARG A 611 -17.03 -4.82 4.19
N GLU A 612 -17.60 -5.14 3.03
CA GLU A 612 -16.93 -5.02 1.74
C GLU A 612 -17.95 -4.66 0.66
N GLY A 613 -17.49 -3.95 -0.36
CA GLY A 613 -18.32 -3.65 -1.53
C GLY A 613 -19.50 -2.72 -1.26
N ALA A 614 -20.66 -2.97 -1.86
CA ALA A 614 -21.84 -2.10 -1.73
C ALA A 614 -23.18 -2.86 -1.74
N PHE A 615 -23.91 -2.69 -0.65
CA PHE A 615 -25.34 -2.95 -0.53
C PHE A 615 -26.05 -1.64 -0.20
N ARG A 616 -27.33 -1.52 -0.54
CA ARG A 616 -28.15 -0.37 -0.18
C ARG A 616 -29.53 -0.78 0.30
N HIS A 617 -30.10 0.06 1.17
CA HIS A 617 -31.51 0.02 1.52
C HIS A 617 -32.36 0.62 0.40
N VAL A 618 -33.51 0.01 0.13
CA VAL A 618 -34.48 0.45 -0.89
C VAL A 618 -35.87 0.49 -0.30
N THR A 619 -36.55 1.63 -0.44
CA THR A 619 -38.00 1.74 -0.17
C THR A 619 -38.79 1.26 -1.39
N GLY A 620 -39.60 0.22 -1.23
CA GLY A 620 -40.34 -0.41 -2.32
C GLY A 620 -41.07 -1.69 -1.89
N ALA A 621 -41.67 -2.41 -2.83
CA ALA A 621 -42.33 -3.68 -2.54
C ALA A 621 -41.29 -4.79 -2.29
N GLY A 622 -40.99 -5.05 -1.03
CA GLY A 622 -40.05 -6.09 -0.60
C GLY A 622 -40.71 -7.47 -0.40
N GLY A 623 -40.02 -8.33 0.33
CA GLY A 623 -40.48 -9.68 0.68
C GLY A 623 -41.73 -9.65 1.56
N ASP A 624 -42.59 -10.66 1.47
CA ASP A 624 -43.86 -10.74 2.24
C ASP A 624 -44.81 -9.51 2.13
N GLY A 625 -44.58 -8.61 1.17
CA GLY A 625 -45.36 -7.38 1.04
C GLY A 625 -44.89 -6.21 1.92
N SER A 626 -43.67 -6.28 2.43
CA SER A 626 -42.93 -5.20 3.13
C SER A 626 -42.74 -3.94 2.26
N GLY A 627 -42.40 -2.84 2.93
CA GLY A 627 -42.17 -1.51 2.33
C GLY A 627 -40.69 -1.14 2.11
N GLY A 628 -39.76 -1.98 2.59
CA GLY A 628 -38.32 -1.79 2.44
C GLY A 628 -37.59 -3.13 2.26
N PHE A 629 -36.39 -3.10 1.66
CA PHE A 629 -35.53 -4.28 1.51
C PHE A 629 -34.08 -3.86 1.24
N ILE A 630 -33.16 -4.84 1.21
CA ILE A 630 -31.75 -4.63 0.88
C ILE A 630 -31.45 -5.19 -0.52
N GLU A 631 -30.68 -4.46 -1.31
CA GLU A 631 -30.16 -4.96 -2.58
C GLU A 631 -28.67 -4.65 -2.77
N ALA A 632 -27.99 -5.55 -3.49
CA ALA A 632 -26.64 -5.31 -3.96
C ALA A 632 -26.63 -4.18 -5.01
N VAL A 633 -25.59 -3.35 -4.98
CA VAL A 633 -25.45 -2.24 -5.94
C VAL A 633 -24.66 -2.70 -7.16
N PRO A 634 -25.23 -2.69 -8.39
CA PRO A 634 -24.50 -3.05 -9.60
C PRO A 634 -23.26 -2.17 -9.80
N PHE A 635 -22.11 -2.77 -10.15
CA PHE A 635 -20.86 -2.02 -10.31
C PHE A 635 -20.08 -2.39 -11.59
N GLY A 636 -19.31 -1.42 -12.13
CA GLY A 636 -18.58 -1.54 -13.41
C GLY A 636 -17.29 -2.36 -13.39
N ARG A 637 -16.95 -2.99 -12.26
CA ARG A 637 -15.70 -3.75 -12.03
C ARG A 637 -15.98 -5.00 -11.19
N GLN A 638 -15.07 -5.98 -11.24
CA GLN A 638 -15.13 -7.17 -10.38
C GLN A 638 -14.99 -6.78 -8.90
N ARG A 639 -15.87 -7.26 -8.02
CA ARG A 639 -15.88 -6.91 -6.60
C ARG A 639 -16.61 -7.94 -5.73
N CYS A 640 -16.19 -8.07 -4.48
CA CYS A 640 -16.94 -8.77 -3.45
C CYS A 640 -17.76 -7.80 -2.60
N ASP A 641 -19.06 -8.03 -2.47
CA ASP A 641 -19.92 -7.31 -1.54
C ASP A 641 -20.25 -8.20 -0.34
N VAL A 642 -20.05 -7.66 0.87
CA VAL A 642 -20.33 -8.37 2.13
C VAL A 642 -21.11 -7.45 3.07
N LEU A 643 -22.33 -7.83 3.41
CA LEU A 643 -23.14 -7.20 4.46
C LEU A 643 -23.26 -8.16 5.65
N SER A 644 -23.02 -7.65 6.86
CA SER A 644 -22.95 -8.44 8.08
C SER A 644 -24.02 -8.02 9.09
N SER A 645 -24.74 -8.98 9.67
CA SER A 645 -25.70 -8.75 10.74
C SER A 645 -25.04 -8.13 11.98
N PRO A 646 -25.83 -7.53 12.89
CA PRO A 646 -25.46 -7.36 14.29
C PRO A 646 -24.98 -8.68 14.91
N LEU A 647 -24.38 -8.58 16.09
CA LEU A 647 -23.96 -9.76 16.79
C LEU A 647 -25.15 -10.56 17.33
N VAL A 648 -25.10 -11.88 17.13
CA VAL A 648 -26.09 -12.81 17.69
C VAL A 648 -25.38 -14.03 18.29
N GLN A 649 -26.01 -14.67 19.27
CA GLN A 649 -25.65 -16.04 19.68
C GLN A 649 -26.74 -17.01 19.26
N LEU A 650 -26.32 -18.09 18.61
CA LEU A 650 -27.22 -19.15 18.20
C LEU A 650 -27.38 -20.14 19.35
N SER A 651 -28.58 -20.69 19.51
CA SER A 651 -28.79 -21.91 20.27
C SER A 651 -28.62 -23.13 19.34
N ALA A 652 -28.53 -24.33 19.93
CA ALA A 652 -28.48 -25.56 19.13
C ALA A 652 -29.74 -25.79 18.26
N THR A 653 -30.82 -25.06 18.49
CA THR A 653 -32.09 -25.16 17.76
C THR A 653 -32.38 -23.98 16.84
N SER A 654 -31.47 -22.99 16.75
CA SER A 654 -31.69 -21.81 15.91
C SER A 654 -31.90 -22.20 14.45
N THR A 655 -32.88 -21.56 13.82
CA THR A 655 -33.14 -21.66 12.37
C THR A 655 -33.11 -20.27 11.75
N LEU A 656 -32.88 -20.20 10.44
CA LEU A 656 -32.92 -18.95 9.68
C LEU A 656 -33.92 -19.06 8.53
N SER A 657 -34.68 -18.00 8.29
CA SER A 657 -35.42 -17.81 7.04
C SER A 657 -35.22 -16.40 6.52
N MET A 658 -35.26 -16.23 5.21
CA MET A 658 -35.21 -14.91 4.58
C MET A 658 -36.03 -14.89 3.31
N TRP A 659 -36.49 -13.73 2.89
CA TRP A 659 -37.04 -13.52 1.57
C TRP A 659 -35.93 -13.04 0.64
N ASN A 660 -35.86 -13.59 -0.57
CA ASN A 660 -34.86 -13.18 -1.55
C ASN A 660 -35.42 -13.18 -2.97
N SER A 661 -34.92 -12.26 -3.78
CA SER A 661 -35.18 -12.08 -5.21
C SER A 661 -33.85 -11.83 -5.91
N TYR A 662 -33.64 -12.42 -7.08
CA TYR A 662 -32.37 -12.28 -7.77
C TYR A 662 -32.46 -12.41 -9.28
N ASP A 663 -31.68 -11.58 -9.98
CA ASP A 663 -31.34 -11.74 -11.40
C ASP A 663 -29.82 -11.71 -11.50
N ILE A 664 -29.24 -12.90 -11.46
CA ILE A 664 -27.81 -13.16 -11.42
C ILE A 664 -27.45 -13.92 -12.71
N THR A 665 -26.20 -13.79 -13.15
CA THR A 665 -25.70 -14.51 -14.32
C THR A 665 -25.95 -16.03 -14.18
N PRO A 666 -26.59 -16.70 -15.17
CA PRO A 666 -26.85 -18.14 -15.09
C PRO A 666 -25.56 -18.97 -15.06
N PRO A 667 -25.57 -20.16 -14.43
CA PRO A 667 -24.39 -21.03 -14.33
C PRO A 667 -23.80 -21.53 -15.67
N ASN A 668 -24.52 -21.32 -16.78
CA ASN A 668 -24.22 -21.89 -18.10
C ASN A 668 -24.02 -20.83 -19.21
N ASP A 669 -23.84 -19.56 -18.85
CA ASP A 669 -23.50 -18.50 -19.81
C ASP A 669 -22.00 -18.58 -20.18
N PHE A 670 -21.69 -18.63 -21.48
CA PHE A 670 -20.39 -19.06 -22.02
C PHE A 670 -19.35 -17.94 -22.05
N ASP A 671 -18.28 -18.07 -21.24
CA ASP A 671 -16.90 -17.61 -21.56
C ASP A 671 -15.81 -18.09 -20.58
N GLY A 672 -16.12 -19.08 -19.73
CA GLY A 672 -15.10 -19.85 -18.99
C GLY A 672 -14.49 -19.22 -17.74
N PHE A 673 -14.72 -17.94 -17.42
CA PHE A 673 -14.10 -17.32 -16.25
C PHE A 673 -15.01 -16.27 -15.58
N ALA A 674 -15.45 -16.59 -14.35
CA ALA A 674 -16.21 -15.80 -13.37
C ALA A 674 -17.75 -15.71 -13.55
N PHE A 675 -18.50 -16.35 -12.64
CA PHE A 675 -19.94 -16.18 -12.47
C PHE A 675 -20.23 -15.30 -11.26
N ASP A 676 -21.24 -14.44 -11.35
CA ASP A 676 -21.80 -13.76 -10.18
C ASP A 676 -22.53 -14.80 -9.32
N THR A 677 -22.33 -14.76 -8.00
CA THR A 677 -23.04 -15.67 -7.07
C THR A 677 -23.32 -14.98 -5.75
N ALA A 678 -24.50 -15.25 -5.18
CA ALA A 678 -24.86 -14.81 -3.84
C ALA A 678 -24.95 -15.99 -2.89
N ASN A 679 -24.45 -15.84 -1.65
CA ASN A 679 -24.57 -16.86 -0.61
C ASN A 679 -24.72 -16.23 0.78
N LEU A 680 -25.07 -17.06 1.76
CA LEU A 680 -24.95 -16.72 3.18
C LEU A 680 -23.81 -17.50 3.79
N GLN A 681 -23.13 -16.86 4.75
CA GLN A 681 -22.15 -17.50 5.59
C GLN A 681 -22.28 -17.01 7.04
N VAL A 682 -21.80 -17.83 7.98
CA VAL A 682 -21.64 -17.43 9.37
C VAL A 682 -20.17 -17.16 9.66
N ASN A 683 -19.90 -16.01 10.26
CA ASN A 683 -18.58 -15.61 10.71
C ASN A 683 -18.53 -15.65 12.24
N ARG A 684 -17.57 -16.40 12.80
CA ARG A 684 -17.32 -16.45 14.24
C ARG A 684 -16.48 -15.24 14.65
N LEU A 685 -16.75 -14.68 15.83
CA LEU A 685 -15.85 -13.72 16.47
C LEU A 685 -14.60 -14.40 17.04
N GLU A 686 -14.76 -15.60 17.61
CA GLU A 686 -13.67 -16.37 18.20
C GLU A 686 -13.24 -17.51 17.26
N GLY A 687 -12.00 -17.44 16.74
CA GLY A 687 -11.41 -18.43 15.82
C GLY A 687 -11.33 -17.98 14.35
N PHE A 688 -10.72 -18.80 13.49
CA PHE A 688 -10.53 -18.48 12.07
C PHE A 688 -11.57 -19.18 11.17
N GLY A 689 -12.32 -18.37 10.41
CA GLY A 689 -13.02 -18.79 9.19
C GLY A 689 -14.51 -18.42 9.14
N SER A 690 -14.98 -17.98 7.97
CA SER A 690 -16.40 -17.96 7.64
C SER A 690 -16.84 -19.36 7.18
N ARG A 691 -18.07 -19.75 7.50
CA ARG A 691 -18.67 -21.02 7.11
C ARG A 691 -19.92 -20.78 6.27
N PRO A 692 -19.94 -21.20 5.00
CA PRO A 692 -21.13 -21.10 4.15
C PRO A 692 -22.31 -21.86 4.78
N LEU A 693 -23.49 -21.27 4.66
CA LEU A 693 -24.74 -21.89 5.09
C LEU A 693 -25.31 -22.77 3.98
N GLN A 694 -26.05 -23.79 4.38
CA GLN A 694 -26.74 -24.68 3.45
C GLN A 694 -28.23 -24.36 3.44
N VAL A 695 -28.75 -23.94 2.28
CA VAL A 695 -30.19 -23.72 2.08
C VAL A 695 -30.90 -25.07 2.05
N ASP A 696 -31.84 -25.29 2.97
CA ASP A 696 -32.57 -26.56 3.09
C ASP A 696 -33.81 -26.62 2.19
N SER A 697 -34.49 -25.48 2.00
CA SER A 697 -35.65 -25.40 1.09
C SER A 697 -35.98 -23.97 0.68
N GLY A 698 -36.70 -23.80 -0.44
CA GLY A 698 -37.13 -22.50 -0.95
C GLY A 698 -36.65 -22.25 -2.38
N ARG A 699 -35.88 -21.19 -2.59
CA ARG A 699 -35.33 -20.80 -3.90
C ARG A 699 -34.31 -21.81 -4.45
N PRO A 700 -34.17 -21.92 -5.78
CA PRO A 700 -33.10 -22.69 -6.41
C PRO A 700 -31.71 -22.24 -5.93
N TYR A 701 -31.00 -23.15 -5.28
CA TYR A 701 -29.65 -22.94 -4.74
C TYR A 701 -28.73 -23.98 -5.37
N PHE A 702 -27.62 -23.55 -5.97
CA PHE A 702 -26.73 -24.41 -6.75
C PHE A 702 -25.58 -24.92 -5.90
N GLU A 703 -25.27 -26.21 -6.00
CA GLU A 703 -24.15 -26.84 -5.28
C GLU A 703 -22.81 -26.60 -6.01
N PRO A 704 -21.66 -26.63 -5.31
CA PRO A 704 -20.35 -26.32 -5.89
C PRO A 704 -19.95 -27.16 -7.11
N ASN A 705 -20.42 -28.41 -7.18
CA ASN A 705 -20.08 -29.35 -8.25
C ASN A 705 -20.88 -29.11 -9.54
N ASP A 706 -21.92 -28.27 -9.49
CA ASP A 706 -22.71 -27.87 -10.66
C ASP A 706 -22.13 -26.61 -11.35
N LEU A 707 -21.03 -26.07 -10.83
CA LEU A 707 -20.30 -24.92 -11.34
C LEU A 707 -19.01 -25.38 -12.06
N ALA A 708 -18.70 -24.82 -13.23
CA ALA A 708 -17.59 -25.29 -14.07
C ALA A 708 -16.21 -25.19 -13.37
N PRO A 709 -15.30 -26.18 -13.51
CA PRO A 709 -13.94 -26.09 -12.95
C PRO A 709 -13.12 -25.01 -13.68
N GLY A 710 -12.53 -24.07 -12.93
CA GLY A 710 -11.58 -23.08 -13.46
C GLY A 710 -11.98 -21.59 -13.32
N THR A 711 -13.04 -21.28 -12.57
CA THR A 711 -13.51 -19.91 -12.35
C THR A 711 -12.73 -19.16 -11.25
N ASP A 712 -12.53 -17.85 -11.47
CA ASP A 712 -11.75 -16.91 -10.65
C ASP A 712 -12.46 -16.45 -9.35
N TRP A 713 -11.70 -15.85 -8.44
CA TRP A 713 -11.74 -15.95 -6.97
C TRP A 713 -12.41 -14.79 -6.20
N ILE A 714 -13.43 -14.14 -6.76
CA ILE A 714 -13.88 -12.79 -6.31
C ILE A 714 -14.25 -12.68 -4.82
N CYS A 715 -14.86 -13.71 -4.19
CA CYS A 715 -15.30 -13.68 -2.79
C CYS A 715 -14.83 -14.87 -1.91
N ASN A 716 -13.71 -15.54 -2.26
CA ASN A 716 -13.23 -16.78 -1.61
C ASN A 716 -14.14 -18.03 -1.75
N HIS A 717 -13.88 -18.81 -2.81
CA HIS A 717 -14.10 -20.25 -3.02
C HIS A 717 -15.51 -20.83 -3.32
N TYR A 718 -15.45 -22.04 -3.92
CA TYR A 718 -16.47 -23.00 -4.37
C TYR A 718 -17.58 -23.32 -3.36
N THR A 719 -18.42 -22.35 -3.04
CA THR A 719 -19.54 -22.55 -2.11
C THR A 719 -20.84 -22.58 -2.89
N ALA A 720 -21.82 -23.29 -2.36
CA ALA A 720 -23.16 -23.26 -2.91
C ALA A 720 -23.69 -21.81 -2.94
N GLY A 721 -24.56 -21.50 -3.89
CA GLY A 721 -25.00 -20.12 -4.09
C GLY A 721 -26.25 -19.98 -4.96
N TRP A 722 -26.93 -18.83 -4.83
CA TRP A 722 -27.95 -18.41 -5.78
C TRP A 722 -27.29 -17.85 -7.05
N ALA A 723 -27.80 -18.30 -8.19
CA ALA A 723 -27.40 -17.87 -9.52
C ALA A 723 -28.61 -17.97 -10.49
N GLY A 724 -28.53 -17.33 -11.65
CA GLY A 724 -29.64 -17.30 -12.61
C GLY A 724 -30.79 -16.36 -12.21
N LEU A 725 -31.98 -16.59 -12.78
CA LEU A 725 -33.14 -15.70 -12.66
C LEU A 725 -34.22 -16.27 -11.73
N ALA A 726 -34.57 -15.51 -10.70
CA ALA A 726 -35.70 -15.70 -9.81
C ALA A 726 -36.17 -14.33 -9.24
N ASP A 727 -36.79 -13.52 -10.09
CA ASP A 727 -37.09 -12.08 -9.89
C ASP A 727 -38.40 -11.76 -9.16
N THR A 728 -39.16 -12.77 -8.73
CA THR A 728 -40.27 -12.60 -7.79
C THR A 728 -39.75 -12.55 -6.36
N TRP A 729 -40.57 -12.38 -5.31
CA TRP A 729 -40.18 -12.60 -3.91
C TRP A 729 -40.69 -13.96 -3.39
N ALA A 730 -39.87 -14.68 -2.63
CA ALA A 730 -40.17 -15.97 -2.02
C ALA A 730 -39.16 -16.28 -0.91
N SER A 731 -39.54 -17.13 0.03
CA SER A 731 -38.71 -17.48 1.18
C SER A 731 -37.69 -18.58 0.86
N SER A 732 -36.49 -18.45 1.42
CA SER A 732 -35.46 -19.47 1.56
C SER A 732 -35.25 -19.77 3.05
N THR A 733 -35.08 -21.05 3.40
CA THR A 733 -35.04 -21.52 4.79
C THR A 733 -33.83 -22.39 5.06
N PHE A 734 -33.32 -22.28 6.29
CA PHE A 734 -32.16 -22.95 6.83
C PHE A 734 -32.55 -23.55 8.17
N SER A 735 -32.53 -24.88 8.24
CA SER A 735 -32.67 -25.65 9.47
C SER A 735 -31.47 -25.41 10.39
N ALA A 736 -31.57 -25.88 11.63
CA ALA A 736 -30.44 -25.84 12.56
C ALA A 736 -29.17 -26.50 12.00
N ALA A 737 -29.31 -27.56 11.20
CA ALA A 737 -28.18 -28.18 10.52
C ALA A 737 -27.63 -27.27 9.39
N GLY A 738 -28.50 -26.68 8.57
CA GLY A 738 -28.10 -25.79 7.49
C GLY A 738 -27.44 -24.48 7.96
N LEU A 739 -27.80 -24.02 9.17
CA LEU A 739 -27.19 -22.88 9.86
C LEU A 739 -25.91 -23.25 10.64
N HIS A 740 -25.59 -24.53 10.78
CA HIS A 740 -24.56 -25.06 11.69
C HIS A 740 -24.79 -24.74 13.17
N ALA A 741 -26.05 -24.50 13.56
CA ALA A 741 -26.42 -24.03 14.89
C ALA A 741 -25.99 -24.96 16.05
N PRO A 742 -26.08 -26.31 15.94
CA PRO A 742 -25.57 -27.22 16.97
C PRO A 742 -24.06 -27.09 17.24
N ASP A 743 -23.28 -26.76 16.20
CA ASP A 743 -21.82 -26.62 16.28
C ASP A 743 -21.38 -25.22 16.74
N LEU A 744 -22.34 -24.29 16.82
CA LEU A 744 -22.15 -22.87 17.15
C LEU A 744 -22.93 -22.47 18.42
N ALA A 745 -23.52 -23.42 19.13
CA ALA A 745 -24.41 -23.14 20.24
C ALA A 745 -23.67 -22.38 21.36
N GLY A 746 -24.13 -21.16 21.67
CA GLY A 746 -23.51 -20.26 22.63
C GLY A 746 -22.29 -19.47 22.11
N GLU A 747 -21.85 -19.71 20.88
CA GLU A 747 -20.83 -18.89 20.23
C GLU A 747 -21.45 -17.59 19.70
N SER A 748 -20.70 -16.50 19.82
CA SER A 748 -21.06 -15.17 19.28
C SER A 748 -20.69 -15.12 17.79
N VAL A 749 -21.68 -14.93 16.92
CA VAL A 749 -21.53 -15.02 15.46
C VAL A 749 -22.25 -13.91 14.71
N ARG A 750 -21.81 -13.64 13.48
CA ARG A 750 -22.51 -12.76 12.54
C ARG A 750 -22.93 -13.55 11.30
N VAL A 751 -24.17 -13.35 10.88
CA VAL A 751 -24.66 -13.83 9.59
C VAL A 751 -24.24 -12.82 8.53
N GLN A 752 -23.63 -13.29 7.44
CA GLN A 752 -23.15 -12.45 6.36
C GLN A 752 -23.84 -12.85 5.07
N VAL A 753 -24.32 -11.84 4.33
CA VAL A 753 -24.75 -11.98 2.94
C VAL A 753 -23.56 -11.57 2.07
N VAL A 754 -23.15 -12.48 1.19
CA VAL A 754 -21.99 -12.30 0.29
C VAL A 754 -22.48 -12.33 -1.14
N TYR A 755 -22.02 -11.38 -1.96
CA TYR A 755 -22.33 -11.33 -3.39
C TYR A 755 -21.08 -10.99 -4.20
N GLY A 756 -20.69 -11.91 -5.09
CA GLY A 756 -19.62 -11.68 -6.06
C GLY A 756 -20.17 -11.08 -7.35
N GLN A 757 -19.60 -9.96 -7.79
CA GLN A 757 -19.93 -9.29 -9.05
C GLN A 757 -18.75 -9.30 -10.02
N ASN A 758 -19.02 -9.44 -11.33
CA ASN A 758 -18.05 -9.34 -12.41
C ASN A 758 -18.29 -8.13 -13.34
N ARG A 759 -17.35 -7.89 -14.27
CA ARG A 759 -17.40 -6.75 -15.21
C ARG A 759 -18.31 -6.97 -16.44
N LYS A 760 -18.69 -8.22 -16.74
CA LYS A 760 -19.39 -8.60 -17.97
C LYS A 760 -20.80 -9.09 -17.63
N ASN A 761 -21.82 -8.30 -17.99
CA ASN A 761 -23.25 -8.59 -17.85
C ASN A 761 -23.88 -8.13 -16.52
N GLN A 762 -23.82 -6.82 -16.24
CA GLN A 762 -24.51 -6.20 -15.12
C GLN A 762 -26.02 -6.47 -15.17
N ARG A 763 -26.49 -7.29 -14.23
CA ARG A 763 -27.90 -7.57 -13.97
C ARG A 763 -28.32 -6.89 -12.65
N PRO A 764 -29.62 -6.78 -12.35
CA PRO A 764 -30.12 -6.24 -11.07
C PRO A 764 -29.50 -6.88 -9.81
N GLY A 765 -28.99 -8.11 -9.90
CA GLY A 765 -28.17 -8.72 -8.85
C GLY A 765 -28.98 -9.46 -7.80
N PHE A 766 -28.65 -9.28 -6.53
CA PHE A 766 -29.25 -9.97 -5.39
C PHE A 766 -29.97 -9.00 -4.45
N SER A 767 -31.22 -9.31 -4.13
CA SER A 767 -32.03 -8.57 -3.15
C SER A 767 -32.55 -9.53 -2.08
N PHE A 768 -32.62 -9.05 -0.84
CA PHE A 768 -33.14 -9.82 0.27
C PHE A 768 -33.85 -8.96 1.30
N ASP A 769 -34.67 -9.63 2.11
CA ASP A 769 -35.56 -9.01 3.06
C ASP A 769 -35.99 -9.98 4.18
N GLU A 770 -36.57 -9.46 5.26
CA GLU A 770 -37.28 -10.22 6.30
C GLU A 770 -36.44 -11.39 6.86
N VAL A 771 -35.18 -11.09 7.22
CA VAL A 771 -34.23 -12.10 7.73
C VAL A 771 -34.61 -12.45 9.16
N THR A 772 -35.16 -13.65 9.36
CA THR A 772 -35.69 -14.13 10.63
C THR A 772 -34.82 -15.22 11.22
N LEU A 773 -34.42 -15.05 12.48
CA LEU A 773 -33.71 -16.03 13.30
C LEU A 773 -34.61 -16.50 14.45
N THR A 774 -34.64 -17.81 14.72
CA THR A 774 -35.34 -18.40 15.87
C THR A 774 -34.38 -18.81 16.98
N ASP A 775 -34.88 -18.89 18.22
CA ASP A 775 -34.14 -19.29 19.41
C ASP A 775 -32.75 -18.62 19.47
N VAL A 776 -32.73 -17.30 19.37
CA VAL A 776 -31.53 -16.49 19.15
C VAL A 776 -31.35 -15.51 20.31
N THR A 777 -30.12 -15.29 20.73
CA THR A 777 -29.78 -14.23 21.68
C THR A 777 -29.22 -13.04 20.90
N LEU A 778 -29.82 -11.87 21.10
CA LEU A 778 -29.45 -10.64 20.40
C LEU A 778 -28.61 -9.76 21.32
N GLN A 779 -27.61 -9.09 20.74
CA GLN A 779 -26.97 -7.94 21.37
C GLN A 779 -27.97 -6.78 21.41
N LEU A 780 -28.11 -6.15 22.58
CA LEU A 780 -28.97 -4.99 22.83
C LEU A 780 -28.20 -3.96 23.66
N PRO A 781 -28.67 -2.69 23.73
CA PRO A 781 -28.10 -1.72 24.67
C PRO A 781 -28.11 -2.24 26.09
N ASP A 782 -27.02 -2.00 26.82
CA ASP A 782 -27.01 -2.26 28.26
C ASP A 782 -28.17 -1.51 28.93
N THR A 783 -28.91 -2.25 29.76
CA THR A 783 -30.08 -1.73 30.49
C THR A 783 -29.77 -1.46 31.96
N GLN A 784 -28.55 -1.72 32.40
CA GLN A 784 -28.12 -1.48 33.76
C GLN A 784 -27.89 0.02 33.98
N GLY A 785 -28.16 0.44 35.22
CA GLY A 785 -27.99 1.84 35.56
C GLY A 785 -26.52 2.13 35.83
N ASN A 786 -25.91 3.01 35.03
CA ASN A 786 -24.56 3.60 35.24
C ASN A 786 -24.44 4.43 36.55
N GLN A 787 -25.37 4.27 37.49
CA GLN A 787 -25.55 5.09 38.70
C GLN A 787 -24.55 4.77 39.83
N LEU A 788 -23.60 3.87 39.62
CA LEU A 788 -22.54 3.56 40.57
C LEU A 788 -21.17 3.55 39.88
N CYS A 789 -20.79 4.65 39.23
CA CYS A 789 -19.36 4.98 39.11
C CYS A 789 -18.94 5.58 40.46
N PRO A 790 -18.43 4.82 41.46
CA PRO A 790 -17.89 5.45 42.64
C PRO A 790 -16.75 6.34 42.17
N GLY A 791 -16.84 7.64 42.46
CA GLY A 791 -15.73 8.56 42.24
C GLY A 791 -14.46 8.04 42.93
N PRO A 792 -13.27 8.53 42.54
CA PRO A 792 -12.02 8.09 43.13
C PRO A 792 -12.14 8.16 44.66
N ILE A 793 -12.05 7.01 45.33
CA ILE A 793 -11.96 6.97 46.79
C ILE A 793 -10.57 7.50 47.09
N PHE A 794 -10.48 8.79 47.38
CA PHE A 794 -9.27 9.36 47.96
C PHE A 794 -8.97 8.55 49.24
N ALA A 795 -7.69 8.29 49.52
CA ALA A 795 -7.25 7.49 50.68
C ALA A 795 -7.67 8.09 52.05
N ASP A 796 -8.41 9.20 52.06
CA ASP A 796 -9.05 9.83 53.21
C ASP A 796 -10.49 9.36 53.46
N GLY A 797 -11.08 8.55 52.58
CA GLY A 797 -12.41 7.97 52.75
C GLY A 797 -13.59 8.88 52.40
N PHE A 798 -13.38 9.95 51.63
CA PHE A 798 -14.43 10.87 51.17
C PHE A 798 -14.52 10.96 49.62
N GLU A 799 -15.75 11.13 49.10
CA GLU A 799 -16.08 11.19 47.67
C GLU A 799 -15.66 12.52 46.97
N SER A 800 -15.08 13.47 47.69
CA SER A 800 -14.55 14.70 47.10
C SER A 800 -13.26 15.12 47.82
N GLY A 801 -12.24 15.49 47.04
CA GLY A 801 -10.95 16.02 47.54
C GLY A 801 -11.05 17.41 48.20
N ASP A 802 -12.18 17.74 48.81
CA ASP A 802 -12.40 18.98 49.52
C ASP A 802 -11.74 18.94 50.91
N THR A 803 -10.49 19.39 50.95
CA THR A 803 -9.70 19.51 52.19
C THR A 803 -10.15 20.67 53.10
N SER A 804 -11.21 21.42 52.76
CA SER A 804 -11.69 22.55 53.59
C SER A 804 -12.16 22.13 54.99
N ALA A 805 -12.56 20.86 55.17
CA ALA A 805 -12.97 20.31 56.47
C ALA A 805 -11.81 20.06 57.46
N TRP A 806 -10.55 20.13 57.03
CA TRP A 806 -9.38 19.83 57.88
C TRP A 806 -9.05 20.91 58.92
N THR A 807 -9.81 22.02 58.98
CA THR A 807 -9.54 23.14 59.90
C THR A 807 -10.40 23.18 61.16
N GLN A 808 -11.29 22.21 61.42
CA GLN A 808 -12.05 22.17 62.67
C GLN A 808 -12.17 20.76 63.27
N ALA A 809 -11.13 20.34 64.00
CA ALA A 809 -11.24 19.83 65.39
C ALA A 809 -9.99 19.03 65.77
N LEU A 810 -9.10 19.65 66.55
CA LEU A 810 -8.28 18.96 67.54
C LEU A 810 -8.51 19.63 68.90
N PRO A 811 -8.91 18.88 69.95
CA PRO A 811 -8.43 19.12 71.30
C PRO A 811 -6.97 18.73 71.46
#